data_AF-A0A4P5X8H1-F1
#
_entry.id   AF-A0A4P5X8H1-F1
#
_cell.length_a   1.000
_cell.length_b   1.000
_cell.length_c   1.000
_cell.angle_alpha   90.00
_cell.angle_beta   90.00
_cell.angle_gamma   90.00
#
_symmetry.space_group_name_H-M   'P 1'
#
loop_
_entity.id
_entity.type
_entity.pdbx_description
1 polymer ?
#
loop_
_entity_poly.entity_id
_entity_poly.type
_entity_poly.pdbx_seq_one_letter_code
_entity_poly.pdbx_strand_id
1 'polypeptide(L)'
;MRPFPIIPLSRCQPPAFVRLLVAVVSVGVAAAVVRPAGADEGMWLFNQPPLEALEKQHGATLSAEWLAHVQQAAVRFSSGGSGSFVSADGLVLTNHHVGADAIAKLGDETHDYMRDGFEAATRGDELKCHDLELNVLVSIEDVTARVQGAVAPSMAADEAAAARRRVMAEIEKESLAATGLRSDVVTLYQGGAYHLYRARKYTDVRLVFAPEKQIAFFGGDADNFEFPRYNLDVCFFRAYENGKPARVPHHLRWAARPVGADDLVFVAGHPGRTDRANTLAELLAMRDRSVPATIQTLERLETTLGSYATEGPEQARQANDDLFGVQNNRKRQRGMLAGLLDPAVMAAKQRAETKARGRYEERIRHEERIRSEAGPDGRRSAYARIEEAEIEVAKIALRYRMLEAGQGFNSAFFSNARTLLRAAEERAKPNGERLREHRDSNRESLELRLLSAEPLYDDFEIVKLADSLTALVVALGTDDELVRAALGGESPRERAAELVRGTTLGARPAAAGRPDTRRDLLAGGAAAVAASTDPMLGLARTVDAESRRLRKIVEAAQEVKQQAHAEITRDRFASEGAAMYPDATFTLRLAYGTVRGYEEDGRTVAPITTYGGLFARAREKRDTPPFDLPPRWSRLRPRLEADPDFLATPFNFVCTADIIGGNSGSPVVNRAGELVGLIFDGNIHSLVTGITYDAVRSRAVSVDATGIRTALRTVYGAGELLAEIDAAAAAGNAAPGSPAGGATAAHADWRPLFDGKALGTWKPSDFGGGGEVSVVDGAIRIEMGADLSGITWSGDFPRDDYEIELEARRVEGGDFFCGLTFPVGKDPCSFIVGGWGGGVVGLSSIDGEDAANNATTSVQEFKSGRWYAVRVRVTAERIVCFLDGRMVVDQRRAGRTISIRDSVAPSKPLGIATYATVGELKNIRWRPVEKADAAKPR
;
A
#
# COMPACT_ATOMS: atom_id res chain seq x y z
N MET A 1 -19.51 -63.72 -11.27
CA MET A 1 -20.81 -64.34 -10.87
C MET A 1 -21.82 -63.24 -10.61
N ARG A 2 -23.10 -63.57 -10.75
CA ARG A 2 -24.21 -62.74 -11.22
C ARG A 2 -24.56 -61.47 -10.38
N PRO A 3 -25.26 -60.49 -10.99
CA PRO A 3 -25.59 -59.17 -10.43
C PRO A 3 -27.10 -58.95 -10.13
N PHE A 4 -27.44 -57.77 -9.55
CA PHE A 4 -28.76 -57.09 -9.47
C PHE A 4 -29.84 -57.65 -8.49
N PRO A 5 -30.87 -56.86 -8.05
CA PRO A 5 -31.47 -55.70 -8.74
C PRO A 5 -31.86 -54.43 -7.96
N ILE A 6 -31.99 -53.37 -8.78
CA ILE A 6 -32.81 -52.16 -8.63
C ILE A 6 -34.25 -52.51 -9.05
N ILE A 7 -35.30 -52.04 -8.33
CA ILE A 7 -36.70 -51.96 -8.81
C ILE A 7 -37.42 -50.70 -8.22
N PRO A 8 -38.39 -50.07 -8.92
CA PRO A 8 -38.68 -48.62 -8.88
C PRO A 8 -40.08 -48.21 -8.34
N LEU A 9 -40.36 -46.90 -8.49
CA LEU A 9 -41.59 -46.12 -8.24
C LEU A 9 -42.94 -46.77 -8.58
N SER A 10 -43.98 -46.50 -7.76
CA SER A 10 -45.33 -46.13 -8.22
C SER A 10 -46.25 -45.52 -7.14
N ARG A 11 -46.69 -44.29 -7.44
CA ARG A 11 -48.03 -43.66 -7.36
C ARG A 11 -49.02 -44.00 -6.23
N CYS A 12 -49.49 -42.94 -5.55
CA CYS A 12 -50.93 -42.68 -5.31
C CYS A 12 -51.19 -41.16 -5.19
N GLN A 13 -52.09 -40.63 -6.03
CA GLN A 13 -52.71 -39.30 -5.94
C GLN A 13 -53.92 -39.32 -4.99
N PRO A 14 -54.45 -38.14 -4.62
CA PRO A 14 -55.85 -37.85 -4.99
C PRO A 14 -56.01 -36.37 -5.51
N PRO A 15 -57.22 -35.85 -5.84
CA PRO A 15 -57.60 -35.51 -7.21
C PRO A 15 -57.76 -33.99 -7.46
N ALA A 16 -57.94 -33.62 -8.74
CA ALA A 16 -58.25 -32.27 -9.20
C ALA A 16 -59.76 -32.08 -9.46
N PHE A 17 -60.19 -30.80 -9.50
CA PHE A 17 -61.43 -30.15 -10.03
C PHE A 17 -62.02 -29.19 -8.95
N VAL A 18 -62.42 -27.91 -9.17
CA VAL A 18 -62.40 -26.98 -10.32
C VAL A 18 -62.89 -25.58 -9.82
N ARG A 19 -62.34 -24.46 -10.38
CA ARG A 19 -62.92 -23.09 -10.62
C ARG A 19 -63.61 -22.31 -9.45
N LEU A 20 -63.62 -20.97 -9.28
CA LEU A 20 -63.08 -19.75 -9.92
C LEU A 20 -63.66 -18.54 -9.11
N LEU A 21 -62.85 -17.49 -8.79
CA LEU A 21 -63.18 -16.05 -8.50
C LEU A 21 -64.14 -15.72 -7.31
N VAL A 22 -64.00 -14.71 -6.43
CA VAL A 22 -63.38 -13.36 -6.36
C VAL A 22 -63.22 -12.97 -4.87
N ALA A 23 -62.13 -12.27 -4.46
CA ALA A 23 -62.15 -11.06 -3.58
C ALA A 23 -60.80 -10.77 -2.89
N VAL A 24 -60.02 -9.90 -3.52
CA VAL A 24 -59.21 -8.80 -2.97
C VAL A 24 -58.84 -8.85 -1.47
N VAL A 25 -57.58 -9.22 -1.19
CA VAL A 25 -56.75 -8.52 -0.18
C VAL A 25 -55.36 -8.36 -0.79
N SER A 26 -55.16 -7.18 -1.38
CA SER A 26 -53.87 -6.71 -1.87
C SER A 26 -52.99 -6.30 -0.68
N VAL A 27 -52.26 -7.24 -0.09
CA VAL A 27 -51.07 -6.91 0.70
C VAL A 27 -49.88 -7.14 -0.23
N GLY A 28 -49.36 -6.03 -0.77
CA GLY A 28 -48.15 -6.03 -1.57
C GLY A 28 -46.99 -6.60 -0.77
N VAL A 29 -46.62 -7.85 -1.06
CA VAL A 29 -45.28 -8.33 -0.78
C VAL A 29 -44.38 -7.64 -1.81
N ALA A 30 -43.98 -6.42 -1.47
CA ALA A 30 -42.75 -5.87 -2.01
C ALA A 30 -41.66 -6.86 -1.60
N ALA A 31 -41.23 -7.69 -2.55
CA ALA A 31 -39.96 -8.38 -2.45
C ALA A 31 -38.90 -7.28 -2.35
N ALA A 32 -38.57 -6.91 -1.11
CA ALA A 32 -37.40 -6.12 -0.81
C ALA A 32 -36.22 -6.96 -1.29
N VAL A 33 -35.78 -6.67 -2.51
CA VAL A 33 -34.40 -6.91 -2.91
C VAL A 33 -33.58 -6.14 -1.87
N VAL A 34 -33.13 -6.84 -0.84
CA VAL A 34 -32.09 -6.36 0.05
C VAL A 34 -30.85 -6.24 -0.83
N ARG A 35 -30.70 -5.08 -1.47
CA ARG A 35 -29.38 -4.59 -1.85
C ARG A 35 -28.60 -4.51 -0.54
N PRO A 36 -27.43 -5.15 -0.39
CA PRO A 36 -26.60 -4.88 0.76
C PRO A 36 -26.23 -3.40 0.70
N ALA A 37 -26.91 -2.60 1.49
CA ALA A 37 -26.47 -1.26 1.79
C ALA A 37 -25.30 -1.38 2.77
N GLY A 38 -24.10 -0.97 2.35
CA GLY A 38 -23.01 -0.60 3.26
C GLY A 38 -22.16 -1.73 3.84
N ALA A 39 -21.56 -2.59 3.02
CA ALA A 39 -20.41 -3.38 3.46
C ALA A 39 -19.11 -2.59 3.26
N ASP A 40 -18.19 -2.66 4.22
CA ASP A 40 -16.86 -2.00 4.20
C ASP A 40 -15.85 -2.72 3.28
N GLU A 41 -16.35 -3.42 2.25
CA GLU A 41 -15.54 -4.18 1.33
C GLU A 41 -14.72 -3.24 0.41
N GLY A 42 -13.45 -3.57 0.23
CA GLY A 42 -12.64 -3.04 -0.85
C GLY A 42 -11.26 -2.56 -0.43
N MET A 43 -10.30 -2.80 -1.32
CA MET A 43 -8.91 -2.35 -1.21
C MET A 43 -8.63 -1.32 -2.31
N TRP A 44 -8.98 -0.08 -2.03
CA TRP A 44 -9.10 1.01 -3.01
C TRP A 44 -7.77 1.64 -3.39
N LEU A 45 -7.68 2.17 -4.60
CA LEU A 45 -6.49 2.90 -5.06
C LEU A 45 -6.47 4.31 -4.45
N PHE A 46 -5.30 4.80 -4.05
CA PHE A 46 -5.19 6.15 -3.47
C PHE A 46 -5.48 7.27 -4.48
N ASN A 47 -5.30 7.04 -5.78
CA ASN A 47 -5.68 7.98 -6.84
C ASN A 47 -7.15 7.84 -7.29
N GLN A 48 -7.88 6.83 -6.78
CA GLN A 48 -9.30 6.60 -7.03
C GLN A 48 -10.01 6.12 -5.75
N PRO A 49 -10.00 6.92 -4.67
CA PRO A 49 -10.63 6.54 -3.41
C PRO A 49 -12.16 6.58 -3.52
N PRO A 50 -12.88 5.78 -2.72
CA PRO A 50 -14.33 5.64 -2.79
C PRO A 50 -15.07 6.77 -2.06
N LEU A 51 -14.79 8.03 -2.40
CA LEU A 51 -15.25 9.20 -1.62
C LEU A 51 -16.78 9.26 -1.51
N GLU A 52 -17.51 9.02 -2.60
CA GLU A 52 -18.98 9.02 -2.60
C GLU A 52 -19.56 7.90 -1.72
N ALA A 53 -18.99 6.69 -1.80
CA ALA A 53 -19.43 5.56 -0.99
C ALA A 53 -19.14 5.82 0.50
N LEU A 54 -17.97 6.38 0.82
CA LEU A 54 -17.57 6.72 2.17
C LEU A 54 -18.48 7.80 2.79
N GLU A 55 -18.80 8.84 2.03
CA GLU A 55 -19.72 9.89 2.47
C GLU A 55 -21.13 9.33 2.70
N LYS A 56 -21.63 8.51 1.76
CA LYS A 56 -22.97 7.91 1.85
C LYS A 56 -23.12 6.90 2.98
N GLN A 57 -22.10 6.08 3.23
CA GLN A 57 -22.14 4.98 4.20
C GLN A 57 -21.77 5.45 5.61
N HIS A 58 -20.80 6.37 5.72
CA HIS A 58 -20.16 6.73 6.99
C HIS A 58 -20.17 8.23 7.30
N GLY A 59 -20.67 9.07 6.39
CA GLY A 59 -20.65 10.53 6.54
C GLY A 59 -19.23 11.11 6.64
N ALA A 60 -18.25 10.44 6.02
CA ALA A 60 -16.85 10.85 6.08
C ALA A 60 -16.37 11.34 4.71
N THR A 61 -15.69 12.49 4.72
CA THR A 61 -15.03 13.08 3.55
C THR A 61 -13.52 13.07 3.76
N LEU A 62 -12.76 12.68 2.74
CA LEU A 62 -11.30 12.68 2.76
C LEU A 62 -10.79 13.75 1.80
N SER A 63 -9.96 14.66 2.31
CA SER A 63 -9.32 15.68 1.47
C SER A 63 -8.15 15.10 0.68
N ALA A 64 -7.76 15.78 -0.40
CA ALA A 64 -6.56 15.43 -1.15
C ALA A 64 -5.29 15.50 -0.29
N GLU A 65 -5.23 16.45 0.65
CA GLU A 65 -4.12 16.60 1.61
C GLU A 65 -4.05 15.41 2.57
N TRP A 66 -5.19 14.95 3.08
CA TRP A 66 -5.26 13.77 3.94
C TRP A 66 -4.78 12.53 3.19
N LEU A 67 -5.26 12.33 1.96
CA LEU A 67 -4.86 11.20 1.11
C LEU A 67 -3.37 11.24 0.83
N ALA A 68 -2.82 12.40 0.43
CA ALA A 68 -1.39 12.56 0.17
C ALA A 68 -0.53 12.32 1.42
N HIS A 69 -0.99 12.76 2.59
CA HIS A 69 -0.30 12.57 3.86
C HIS A 69 -0.25 11.09 4.25
N VAL A 70 -1.39 10.42 4.27
CA VAL A 70 -1.48 8.99 4.64
C VAL A 70 -0.74 8.12 3.62
N GLN A 71 -0.86 8.44 2.32
CA GLN A 71 -0.16 7.73 1.25
C GLN A 71 1.37 7.75 1.45
N GLN A 72 1.92 8.92 1.74
CA GLN A 72 3.37 9.12 1.87
C GLN A 72 3.92 8.82 3.26
N ALA A 73 3.05 8.65 4.26
CA ALA A 73 3.44 8.13 5.56
C ALA A 73 3.47 6.60 5.58
N ALA A 74 2.70 5.92 4.73
CA ALA A 74 2.67 4.46 4.63
C ALA A 74 3.92 3.92 3.91
N VAL A 75 4.43 2.80 4.42
CA VAL A 75 5.70 2.17 4.00
C VAL A 75 5.45 0.72 3.60
N ARG A 76 6.06 0.25 2.51
CA ARG A 76 6.11 -1.16 2.14
C ARG A 76 7.44 -1.77 2.57
N PHE A 77 7.38 -2.91 3.26
CA PHE A 77 8.56 -3.69 3.61
C PHE A 77 8.83 -4.73 2.52
N SER A 78 10.09 -4.83 2.07
CA SER A 78 10.48 -5.83 1.06
C SER A 78 10.42 -7.27 1.58
N SER A 79 10.51 -7.47 2.90
CA SER A 79 10.33 -8.76 3.58
C SER A 79 8.89 -9.31 3.48
N GLY A 80 7.93 -8.47 3.07
CA GLY A 80 6.52 -8.81 3.01
C GLY A 80 5.76 -8.16 4.16
N GLY A 81 4.99 -7.12 3.85
CA GLY A 81 4.23 -6.37 4.85
C GLY A 81 4.24 -4.87 4.57
N SER A 82 3.69 -4.15 5.53
CA SER A 82 3.47 -2.71 5.55
C SER A 82 4.04 -2.09 6.82
N GLY A 83 4.07 -0.77 6.87
CA GLY A 83 4.51 0.02 8.01
C GLY A 83 4.12 1.47 7.85
N SER A 84 4.57 2.32 8.74
CA SER A 84 4.39 3.77 8.60
C SER A 84 5.51 4.57 9.25
N PHE A 85 5.87 5.71 8.66
CA PHE A 85 6.67 6.70 9.39
C PHE A 85 5.85 7.26 10.55
N VAL A 86 6.46 7.32 11.73
CA VAL A 86 5.86 7.83 12.97
C VAL A 86 6.72 8.93 13.63
N SER A 87 7.79 9.36 12.95
CA SER A 87 8.54 10.56 13.30
C SER A 87 9.12 11.24 12.04
N ALA A 88 9.47 12.53 12.17
CA ALA A 88 10.15 13.27 11.10
C ALA A 88 11.59 12.80 10.84
N ASP A 89 12.18 12.05 11.78
CA ASP A 89 13.54 11.48 11.70
C ASP A 89 13.54 10.02 11.23
N GLY A 90 12.56 9.67 10.40
CA GLY A 90 12.54 8.41 9.68
C GLY A 90 12.26 7.19 10.55
N LEU A 91 11.72 7.36 11.77
CA LEU A 91 11.26 6.25 12.60
C LEU A 91 10.06 5.59 11.93
N VAL A 92 10.11 4.26 11.78
CA VAL A 92 9.11 3.44 11.08
C VAL A 92 8.53 2.42 12.05
N LEU A 93 7.21 2.39 12.15
CA LEU A 93 6.44 1.39 12.88
C LEU A 93 5.99 0.27 11.93
N THR A 94 6.16 -0.98 12.34
CA THR A 94 5.60 -2.17 11.68
C THR A 94 5.33 -3.27 12.71
N ASN A 95 4.89 -4.45 12.28
CA ASN A 95 4.75 -5.61 13.14
C ASN A 95 6.09 -6.29 13.43
N HIS A 96 6.16 -6.98 14.56
CA HIS A 96 7.28 -7.87 14.86
C HIS A 96 7.42 -8.95 13.80
N HIS A 97 6.33 -9.59 13.37
CA HIS A 97 6.44 -10.66 12.38
C HIS A 97 6.80 -10.18 10.96
N VAL A 98 6.61 -8.90 10.65
CA VAL A 98 7.10 -8.29 9.39
C VAL A 98 8.61 -8.02 9.47
N GLY A 99 9.09 -7.67 10.67
CA GLY A 99 10.50 -7.49 10.98
C GLY A 99 11.25 -8.79 11.33
N ALA A 100 10.55 -9.93 11.51
CA ALA A 100 11.11 -11.16 12.05
C ALA A 100 12.31 -11.68 11.26
N ASP A 101 12.22 -11.69 9.93
CA ASP A 101 13.33 -11.99 9.02
C ASP A 101 14.57 -11.15 9.33
N ALA A 102 14.41 -9.83 9.44
CA ALA A 102 15.52 -8.92 9.76
C ALA A 102 16.06 -9.14 11.18
N ILE A 103 15.19 -9.32 12.18
CA ILE A 103 15.59 -9.56 13.58
C ILE A 103 16.36 -10.88 13.70
N ALA A 104 15.90 -11.94 13.03
CA ALA A 104 16.52 -13.26 13.05
C ALA A 104 17.92 -13.23 12.40
N LYS A 105 18.06 -12.55 11.25
CA LYS A 105 19.34 -12.41 10.53
C LYS A 105 20.39 -11.59 11.30
N LEU A 106 19.94 -10.65 12.13
CA LEU A 106 20.82 -9.84 12.97
C LEU A 106 21.39 -10.62 14.17
N GLY A 107 20.73 -11.71 14.58
CA GLY A 107 21.15 -12.53 15.70
C GLY A 107 22.26 -13.53 15.37
N ASP A 108 22.93 -14.00 16.41
CA ASP A 108 23.98 -15.02 16.34
C ASP A 108 23.83 -16.02 17.51
N GLU A 109 24.81 -16.92 17.69
CA GLU A 109 24.80 -17.93 18.76
C GLU A 109 24.76 -17.31 20.17
N THR A 110 25.19 -16.05 20.32
CA THR A 110 25.29 -15.32 21.59
C THR A 110 24.18 -14.29 21.78
N HIS A 111 23.58 -13.79 20.69
CA HIS A 111 22.52 -12.78 20.69
C HIS A 111 21.30 -13.29 19.91
N ASP A 112 20.28 -13.75 20.63
CA ASP A 112 18.99 -14.14 20.05
C ASP A 112 17.97 -13.00 20.26
N TYR A 113 17.95 -12.04 19.34
CA TYR A 113 17.03 -10.90 19.40
C TYR A 113 15.57 -11.28 19.23
N MET A 114 15.25 -12.45 18.65
CA MET A 114 13.88 -12.96 18.59
C MET A 114 13.42 -13.41 19.97
N ARG A 115 14.29 -14.08 20.74
CA ARG A 115 13.99 -14.53 22.11
C ARG A 115 13.99 -13.38 23.10
N ASP A 116 15.03 -12.54 23.08
CA ASP A 116 15.33 -11.58 24.15
C ASP A 116 14.73 -10.19 23.91
N GLY A 117 14.27 -9.93 22.68
CA GLY A 117 13.94 -8.59 22.21
C GLY A 117 15.18 -7.73 21.98
N PHE A 118 14.96 -6.50 21.54
CA PHE A 118 16.01 -5.52 21.26
C PHE A 118 15.50 -4.10 21.52
N GLU A 119 16.36 -3.24 22.06
CA GLU A 119 16.12 -1.81 22.19
C GLU A 119 17.45 -1.07 22.03
N ALA A 120 17.53 -0.17 21.05
CA ALA A 120 18.70 0.69 20.88
C ALA A 120 18.68 1.80 21.94
N ALA A 121 19.73 1.88 22.76
CA ALA A 121 19.87 2.93 23.78
C ALA A 121 20.09 4.31 23.14
N THR A 122 20.82 4.36 22.02
CA THR A 122 21.05 5.56 21.22
C THR A 122 20.90 5.27 19.74
N ARG A 123 20.81 6.31 18.90
CA ARG A 123 20.82 6.16 17.43
C ARG A 123 22.06 5.43 16.89
N GLY A 124 23.18 5.49 17.61
CA GLY A 124 24.41 4.78 17.25
C GLY A 124 24.33 3.27 17.45
N ASP A 125 23.43 2.82 18.32
CA ASP A 125 23.25 1.41 18.67
C ASP A 125 22.21 0.70 17.79
N GLU A 126 21.54 1.42 16.89
CA GLU A 126 20.56 0.85 15.96
C GLU A 126 21.23 -0.12 14.98
N LEU A 127 20.70 -1.35 14.89
CA LEU A 127 21.33 -2.43 14.14
C LEU A 127 20.94 -2.39 12.66
N LYS A 128 21.92 -2.23 11.77
CA LYS A 128 21.68 -2.16 10.33
C LYS A 128 21.27 -3.52 9.75
N CYS A 129 20.09 -3.59 9.14
CA CYS A 129 19.59 -4.78 8.46
C CYS A 129 20.43 -5.10 7.20
N HIS A 130 20.57 -6.40 6.90
CA HIS A 130 21.42 -6.86 5.80
C HIS A 130 20.84 -6.58 4.41
N ASP A 131 19.54 -6.79 4.23
CA ASP A 131 18.89 -6.82 2.92
C ASP A 131 17.44 -6.27 2.94
N LEU A 132 17.09 -5.49 3.96
CA LEU A 132 15.77 -4.87 4.08
C LEU A 132 15.69 -3.56 3.29
N GLU A 133 14.64 -3.42 2.51
CA GLU A 133 14.30 -2.23 1.73
C GLU A 133 12.90 -1.72 2.12
N LEU A 134 12.79 -0.41 2.31
CA LEU A 134 11.52 0.29 2.54
C LEU A 134 11.14 1.11 1.32
N ASN A 135 9.88 0.99 0.87
CA ASN A 135 9.34 1.75 -0.26
C ASN A 135 8.16 2.61 0.16
N VAL A 136 8.16 3.88 -0.27
CA VAL A 136 7.15 4.88 0.09
C VAL A 136 6.52 5.44 -1.17
N LEU A 137 5.21 5.26 -1.33
CA LEU A 137 4.51 5.66 -2.55
C LEU A 137 4.39 7.18 -2.65
N VAL A 138 5.02 7.77 -3.67
CA VAL A 138 4.97 9.21 -3.95
C VAL A 138 3.82 9.56 -4.88
N SER A 139 3.62 8.80 -5.96
CA SER A 139 2.56 9.08 -6.94
C SER A 139 2.10 7.84 -7.70
N ILE A 140 0.86 7.88 -8.18
CA ILE A 140 0.28 6.92 -9.13
C ILE A 140 -0.13 7.68 -10.39
N GLU A 141 0.28 7.20 -11.55
CA GLU A 141 -0.12 7.74 -12.86
C GLU A 141 -0.82 6.67 -13.69
N ASP A 142 -1.96 6.98 -14.29
CA ASP A 142 -2.61 6.08 -15.24
C ASP A 142 -1.88 6.11 -16.59
N VAL A 143 -1.27 4.99 -16.97
CA VAL A 143 -0.54 4.81 -18.24
C VAL A 143 -1.24 3.80 -19.15
N THR A 144 -2.52 3.50 -18.87
CA THR A 144 -3.32 2.48 -19.57
C THR A 144 -3.33 2.70 -21.08
N ALA A 145 -3.57 3.94 -21.52
CA ALA A 145 -3.63 4.28 -22.94
C ALA A 145 -2.31 3.98 -23.66
N ARG A 146 -1.17 4.31 -23.04
CA ARG A 146 0.17 4.06 -23.61
C ARG A 146 0.47 2.56 -23.70
N VAL A 147 0.15 1.80 -22.65
CA VAL A 147 0.39 0.35 -22.62
C VAL A 147 -0.54 -0.38 -23.61
N GLN A 148 -1.82 -0.01 -23.66
CA GLN A 148 -2.78 -0.63 -24.58
C GLN A 148 -2.50 -0.25 -26.04
N GLY A 149 -2.08 0.99 -26.32
CA GLY A 149 -1.74 1.44 -27.67
C GLY A 149 -0.55 0.72 -28.30
N ALA A 150 0.33 0.11 -27.50
CA ALA A 150 1.46 -0.68 -27.99
C ALA A 150 1.07 -2.07 -28.52
N VAL A 151 -0.16 -2.54 -28.26
CA VAL A 151 -0.63 -3.88 -28.64
C VAL A 151 -1.73 -3.78 -29.68
N ALA A 152 -1.42 -4.15 -30.92
CA ALA A 152 -2.43 -4.16 -31.99
C ALA A 152 -3.39 -5.35 -31.82
N PRO A 153 -4.68 -5.22 -32.18
CA PRO A 153 -5.67 -6.29 -32.04
C PRO A 153 -5.33 -7.59 -32.79
N SER A 154 -4.47 -7.52 -33.81
CA SER A 154 -4.06 -8.63 -34.66
C SER A 154 -2.76 -9.32 -34.21
N MET A 155 -2.07 -8.82 -33.19
CA MET A 155 -0.83 -9.43 -32.71
C MET A 155 -1.09 -10.83 -32.14
N ALA A 156 -0.16 -11.75 -32.41
CA ALA A 156 -0.12 -13.03 -31.72
C ALA A 156 0.12 -12.82 -30.22
N ALA A 157 -0.25 -13.80 -29.38
CA ALA A 157 -0.18 -13.64 -27.92
C ALA A 157 1.26 -13.37 -27.42
N ASP A 158 2.25 -14.05 -27.97
CA ASP A 158 3.66 -13.87 -27.64
C ASP A 158 4.21 -12.50 -28.08
N GLU A 159 3.84 -12.04 -29.28
CA GLU A 159 4.16 -10.70 -29.79
C GLU A 159 3.51 -9.60 -28.94
N ALA A 160 2.23 -9.78 -28.59
CA ALA A 160 1.49 -8.87 -27.72
C ALA A 160 2.13 -8.79 -26.34
N ALA A 161 2.48 -9.93 -25.72
CA ALA A 161 3.19 -9.97 -24.45
C ALA A 161 4.53 -9.25 -24.53
N ALA A 162 5.30 -9.46 -25.61
CA ALA A 162 6.58 -8.81 -25.81
C ALA A 162 6.43 -7.29 -25.99
N ALA A 163 5.45 -6.83 -26.79
CA ALA A 163 5.17 -5.42 -26.98
C ALA A 163 4.76 -4.74 -25.67
N ARG A 164 3.87 -5.37 -24.90
CA ARG A 164 3.44 -4.90 -23.57
C ARG A 164 4.63 -4.80 -22.60
N ARG A 165 5.48 -5.83 -22.56
CA ARG A 165 6.70 -5.80 -21.72
C ARG A 165 7.66 -4.67 -22.11
N ARG A 166 7.88 -4.45 -23.42
CA ARG A 166 8.74 -3.37 -23.92
C ARG A 166 8.23 -2.00 -23.52
N VAL A 167 6.96 -1.67 -23.81
CA VAL A 167 6.41 -0.35 -23.48
C VAL A 167 6.38 -0.10 -21.97
N MET A 168 6.07 -1.12 -21.15
CA MET A 168 6.15 -0.99 -19.69
C MET A 168 7.58 -0.69 -19.23
N ALA A 169 8.58 -1.42 -19.74
CA ALA A 169 9.98 -1.19 -19.40
C ALA A 169 10.49 0.18 -19.86
N GLU A 170 9.98 0.71 -20.97
CA GLU A 170 10.27 2.07 -21.45
C GLU A 170 9.67 3.13 -20.52
N ILE A 171 8.39 3.00 -20.14
CA ILE A 171 7.73 3.88 -19.17
C ILE A 171 8.49 3.90 -17.84
N GLU A 172 8.86 2.73 -17.31
CA GLU A 172 9.61 2.58 -16.07
C GLU A 172 10.98 3.27 -16.16
N LYS A 173 11.69 3.06 -17.27
CA LYS A 173 13.02 3.66 -17.51
C LYS A 173 12.95 5.18 -17.64
N GLU A 174 12.02 5.71 -18.42
CA GLU A 174 11.81 7.15 -18.60
C GLU A 174 11.46 7.82 -17.26
N SER A 175 10.57 7.20 -16.50
CA SER A 175 10.18 7.69 -15.18
C SER A 175 11.35 7.68 -14.18
N LEU A 176 12.12 6.59 -14.13
CA LEU A 176 13.30 6.50 -13.28
C LEU A 176 14.33 7.58 -13.66
N ALA A 177 14.59 7.78 -14.95
CA ALA A 177 15.52 8.81 -15.42
C ALA A 177 15.04 10.24 -15.09
N ALA A 178 13.74 10.51 -15.19
CA ALA A 178 13.17 11.83 -14.95
C ALA A 178 13.04 12.18 -13.46
N THR A 179 12.81 11.19 -12.59
CA THR A 179 12.43 11.43 -11.19
C THR A 179 13.43 10.90 -10.17
N GLY A 180 14.29 9.95 -10.55
CA GLY A 180 15.12 9.19 -9.62
C GLY A 180 14.34 8.24 -8.71
N LEU A 181 13.01 8.12 -8.88
CA LEU A 181 12.16 7.26 -8.07
C LEU A 181 12.07 5.86 -8.65
N ARG A 182 11.98 4.85 -7.76
CA ARG A 182 11.63 3.49 -8.15
C ARG A 182 10.30 3.53 -8.88
N SER A 183 10.29 3.04 -10.12
CA SER A 183 9.18 3.18 -11.05
C SER A 183 8.76 1.81 -11.55
N ASP A 184 7.53 1.40 -11.21
CA ASP A 184 6.97 0.09 -11.56
C ASP A 184 5.60 0.29 -12.25
N VAL A 185 5.42 -0.25 -13.47
CA VAL A 185 4.09 -0.29 -14.08
C VAL A 185 3.34 -1.52 -13.56
N VAL A 186 2.20 -1.29 -12.92
CA VAL A 186 1.38 -2.31 -12.28
C VAL A 186 0.14 -2.58 -13.13
N THR A 187 -0.07 -3.85 -13.46
CA THR A 187 -1.31 -4.33 -14.08
C THR A 187 -2.42 -4.42 -13.02
N LEU A 188 -3.51 -3.70 -13.25
CA LEU A 188 -4.69 -3.66 -12.38
C LEU A 188 -5.90 -4.26 -13.12
N TYR A 189 -6.89 -4.71 -12.34
CA TYR A 189 -8.11 -5.35 -12.85
C TYR A 189 -7.80 -6.47 -13.88
N GLN A 190 -6.83 -7.33 -13.54
CA GLN A 190 -6.38 -8.47 -14.35
C GLN A 190 -6.03 -8.11 -15.82
N GLY A 191 -5.62 -6.88 -16.10
CA GLY A 191 -5.28 -6.41 -17.46
C GLY A 191 -6.18 -5.27 -17.97
N GLY A 192 -7.21 -4.90 -17.22
CA GLY A 192 -8.10 -3.79 -17.56
C GLY A 192 -7.47 -2.40 -17.47
N ALA A 193 -6.49 -2.21 -16.57
CA ALA A 193 -5.76 -0.95 -16.42
C ALA A 193 -4.28 -1.16 -16.11
N TYR A 194 -3.45 -0.15 -16.37
CA TYR A 194 -2.02 -0.14 -16.10
C TYR A 194 -1.63 1.20 -15.47
N HIS A 195 -1.18 1.18 -14.22
CA HIS A 195 -0.77 2.38 -13.51
C HIS A 195 0.73 2.34 -13.19
N LEU A 196 1.43 3.46 -13.40
CA LEU A 196 2.81 3.65 -13.01
C LEU A 196 2.87 4.11 -11.55
N TYR A 197 3.50 3.30 -10.70
CA TYR A 197 3.77 3.60 -9.30
C TYR A 197 5.19 4.15 -9.16
N ARG A 198 5.32 5.32 -8.54
CA ARG A 198 6.61 5.93 -8.22
C ARG A 198 6.84 5.93 -6.72
N ALA A 199 7.89 5.27 -6.26
CA ALA A 199 8.22 5.16 -4.85
C ALA A 199 9.61 5.69 -4.52
N ARG A 200 9.73 6.34 -3.36
CA ARG A 200 11.03 6.59 -2.73
C ARG A 200 11.47 5.33 -2.02
N LYS A 201 12.75 4.98 -2.15
CA LYS A 201 13.33 3.76 -1.63
C LYS A 201 14.41 4.07 -0.59
N TYR A 202 14.41 3.33 0.51
CA TYR A 202 15.46 3.35 1.53
C TYR A 202 16.06 1.95 1.68
N THR A 203 17.38 1.85 1.68
CA THR A 203 18.14 0.59 1.81
C THR A 203 19.13 0.59 2.97
N ASP A 204 19.32 1.72 3.66
CA ASP A 204 19.92 1.75 5.00
C ASP A 204 18.77 1.81 6.00
N VAL A 205 18.39 0.63 6.50
CA VAL A 205 17.28 0.44 7.43
C VAL A 205 17.85 -0.20 8.68
N ARG A 206 17.52 0.33 9.85
CA ARG A 206 18.09 -0.14 11.11
C ARG A 206 17.00 -0.49 12.10
N LEU A 207 17.19 -1.59 12.83
CA LEU A 207 16.32 -2.00 13.93
C LEU A 207 16.52 -1.05 15.12
N VAL A 208 15.41 -0.54 15.65
CA VAL A 208 15.37 0.39 16.80
C VAL A 208 14.80 -0.33 18.03
N PHE A 209 13.71 -1.05 17.86
CA PHE A 209 13.05 -1.76 18.96
C PHE A 209 12.30 -3.01 18.45
N ALA A 210 12.40 -4.09 19.20
CA ALA A 210 11.55 -5.27 19.09
C ALA A 210 11.28 -5.84 20.49
N PRO A 211 10.01 -6.13 20.88
CA PRO A 211 9.72 -6.89 22.08
C PRO A 211 10.15 -8.37 21.92
N GLU A 212 10.10 -9.16 22.99
CA GLU A 212 10.33 -10.60 22.89
C GLU A 212 9.28 -11.26 21.97
N LYS A 213 9.68 -12.22 21.10
CA LYS A 213 8.74 -12.95 20.22
C LYS A 213 7.57 -13.53 20.99
N GLN A 214 7.80 -13.99 22.22
CA GLN A 214 6.76 -14.61 23.07
C GLN A 214 5.58 -13.67 23.36
N ILE A 215 5.79 -12.36 23.51
CA ILE A 215 4.66 -11.41 23.68
C ILE A 215 4.15 -10.87 22.34
N ALA A 216 5.03 -10.78 21.33
CA ALA A 216 4.62 -10.39 19.97
C ALA A 216 3.74 -11.45 19.29
N PHE A 217 3.92 -12.72 19.64
CA PHE A 217 3.20 -13.87 19.10
C PHE A 217 2.61 -14.74 20.22
N PHE A 218 2.10 -14.10 21.28
CA PHE A 218 1.47 -14.78 22.42
C PHE A 218 0.33 -15.69 21.94
N GLY A 219 0.23 -16.90 22.49
CA GLY A 219 -0.70 -17.94 22.02
C GLY A 219 -0.25 -18.67 20.76
N GLY A 220 0.88 -18.28 20.16
CA GLY A 220 1.55 -19.01 19.08
C GLY A 220 0.66 -19.23 17.86
N ASP A 221 0.92 -20.34 17.16
CA ASP A 221 0.04 -20.79 16.07
C ASP A 221 -1.39 -21.05 16.58
N ALA A 222 -1.62 -21.45 17.83
CA ALA A 222 -2.95 -21.81 18.30
C ALA A 222 -3.97 -20.66 18.20
N ASP A 223 -3.59 -19.46 18.64
CA ASP A 223 -4.43 -18.27 18.53
C ASP A 223 -4.15 -17.47 17.22
N ASN A 224 -3.28 -17.96 16.31
CA ASN A 224 -3.04 -17.32 15.00
C ASN A 224 -4.29 -17.41 14.12
N PHE A 225 -4.69 -16.27 13.55
CA PHE A 225 -5.98 -16.03 12.91
C PHE A 225 -7.19 -16.11 13.85
N GLU A 226 -7.05 -15.94 15.16
CA GLU A 226 -8.19 -15.98 16.10
C GLU A 226 -8.45 -14.62 16.76
N PHE A 227 -9.67 -14.42 17.26
CA PHE A 227 -9.99 -13.31 18.17
C PHE A 227 -11.00 -13.80 19.22
N PRO A 228 -10.86 -13.47 20.52
CA PRO A 228 -9.95 -12.52 21.18
C PRO A 228 -8.45 -12.79 21.02
N ARG A 229 -7.66 -11.74 20.80
CA ARG A 229 -6.20 -11.80 20.60
C ARG A 229 -5.48 -10.91 21.64
N TYR A 230 -4.24 -11.28 22.00
CA TYR A 230 -3.46 -10.63 23.06
C TYR A 230 -1.97 -10.52 22.71
N ASN A 231 -1.65 -9.85 21.61
CA ASN A 231 -0.28 -9.75 21.09
C ASN A 231 0.23 -8.31 21.11
N LEU A 232 1.49 -8.12 21.49
CA LEU A 232 2.22 -6.87 21.27
C LEU A 232 3.03 -6.99 19.98
N ASP A 233 2.34 -7.22 18.86
CA ASP A 233 2.97 -7.47 17.56
C ASP A 233 3.46 -6.18 16.92
N VAL A 234 4.59 -5.68 17.41
CA VAL A 234 5.16 -4.38 17.05
C VAL A 234 6.68 -4.45 16.91
N CYS A 235 7.22 -3.69 15.98
CA CYS A 235 8.65 -3.47 15.82
C CYS A 235 8.88 -2.06 15.26
N PHE A 236 9.97 -1.42 15.69
CA PHE A 236 10.40 -0.13 15.19
C PHE A 236 11.72 -0.27 14.44
N PHE A 237 11.74 0.33 13.25
CA PHE A 237 12.94 0.51 12.44
C PHE A 237 13.18 2.01 12.21
N ARG A 238 14.31 2.36 11.64
CA ARG A 238 14.59 3.71 11.15
C ARG A 238 15.20 3.67 9.76
N ALA A 239 14.66 4.51 8.88
CA ALA A 239 15.25 4.76 7.57
C ALA A 239 16.41 5.76 7.69
N TYR A 240 17.51 5.48 7.00
CA TYR A 240 18.69 6.33 6.91
C TYR A 240 18.98 6.73 5.47
N GLU A 241 19.56 7.92 5.31
CA GLU A 241 20.12 8.41 4.07
C GLU A 241 21.49 9.02 4.36
N ASN A 242 22.51 8.59 3.60
CA ASN A 242 23.88 9.08 3.74
C ASN A 242 24.41 8.95 5.19
N GLY A 243 24.06 7.86 5.87
CA GLY A 243 24.48 7.57 7.25
C GLY A 243 23.78 8.41 8.32
N LYS A 244 22.77 9.21 7.98
CA LYS A 244 21.95 10.00 8.93
C LYS A 244 20.48 9.56 8.88
N PRO A 245 19.72 9.71 9.98
CA PRO A 245 18.27 9.50 9.96
C PRO A 245 17.62 10.26 8.80
N ALA A 246 16.79 9.57 8.01
CA ALA A 246 16.10 10.15 6.88
C ALA A 246 15.11 11.21 7.38
N ARG A 247 15.14 12.41 6.78
CA ARG A 247 14.16 13.45 7.08
C ARG A 247 12.94 13.29 6.19
N VAL A 248 11.80 12.97 6.81
CA VAL A 248 10.57 12.63 6.08
C VAL A 248 9.49 13.71 6.29
N PRO A 249 8.87 14.21 5.20
CA PRO A 249 7.87 15.27 5.30
C PRO A 249 6.52 14.78 5.84
N HIS A 250 6.21 13.48 5.68
CA HIS A 250 4.96 12.87 6.11
C HIS A 250 5.26 11.74 7.11
N HIS A 251 4.69 11.86 8.31
CA HIS A 251 4.73 10.85 9.36
C HIS A 251 3.44 10.94 10.18
N LEU A 252 2.93 9.80 10.66
CA LEU A 252 1.69 9.73 11.41
C LEU A 252 1.89 10.19 12.85
N ARG A 253 0.96 11.03 13.31
CA ARG A 253 0.84 11.37 14.73
C ARG A 253 0.04 10.29 15.44
N TRP A 254 0.35 10.05 16.70
CA TRP A 254 -0.38 9.07 17.51
C TRP A 254 -1.63 9.73 18.09
N ALA A 255 -2.76 9.03 18.04
CA ALA A 255 -3.99 9.51 18.64
C ALA A 255 -3.82 9.64 20.16
N ALA A 256 -4.41 10.69 20.74
CA ALA A 256 -4.34 10.93 22.18
C ALA A 256 -5.28 10.01 22.99
N ARG A 257 -6.33 9.50 22.35
CA ARG A 257 -7.32 8.60 22.95
C ARG A 257 -7.22 7.20 22.32
N PRO A 258 -7.53 6.12 23.08
CA PRO A 258 -7.66 4.80 22.50
C PRO A 258 -8.84 4.74 21.53
N VAL A 259 -8.82 3.70 20.69
CA VAL A 259 -9.94 3.41 19.79
C VAL A 259 -11.16 2.96 20.60
N GLY A 260 -12.35 3.41 20.18
CA GLY A 260 -13.63 3.02 20.76
C GLY A 260 -14.43 2.11 19.84
N ALA A 261 -15.40 1.39 20.41
CA ALA A 261 -16.41 0.70 19.62
C ALA A 261 -17.16 1.70 18.71
N ASP A 262 -17.45 1.27 17.49
CA ASP A 262 -18.08 2.04 16.42
C ASP A 262 -17.28 3.25 15.89
N ASP A 263 -16.02 3.43 16.28
CA ASP A 263 -15.14 4.40 15.61
C ASP A 263 -14.89 3.98 14.14
N LEU A 264 -15.00 4.94 13.21
CA LEU A 264 -14.57 4.77 11.82
C LEU A 264 -13.04 4.88 11.73
N VAL A 265 -12.42 3.89 11.11
CA VAL A 265 -10.98 3.79 10.91
C VAL A 265 -10.62 3.51 9.45
N PHE A 266 -9.38 3.84 9.08
CA PHE A 266 -8.81 3.65 7.76
C PHE A 266 -7.51 2.87 7.86
N VAL A 267 -7.27 1.98 6.90
CA VAL A 267 -6.07 1.16 6.80
C VAL A 267 -5.35 1.52 5.50
N ALA A 268 -4.10 1.97 5.62
CA ALA A 268 -3.24 2.24 4.48
C ALA A 268 -2.16 1.16 4.40
N GLY A 269 -2.26 0.26 3.42
CA GLY A 269 -1.47 -0.97 3.42
C GLY A 269 -1.14 -1.52 2.05
N HIS A 270 -0.27 -2.52 2.02
CA HIS A 270 0.18 -3.20 0.81
C HIS A 270 -0.40 -4.63 0.77
N PRO A 271 -1.71 -4.80 0.53
CA PRO A 271 -2.30 -6.13 0.43
C PRO A 271 -1.59 -6.93 -0.69
N GLY A 272 -1.16 -8.15 -0.38
CA GLY A 272 -0.33 -8.96 -1.27
C GLY A 272 -1.05 -9.38 -2.53
N ARG A 273 -2.04 -10.27 -2.41
CA ARG A 273 -2.80 -10.80 -3.54
C ARG A 273 -4.20 -11.23 -3.14
N THR A 274 -5.18 -10.84 -3.95
CA THR A 274 -6.54 -11.41 -3.95
C THR A 274 -6.84 -11.99 -5.33
N ASP A 275 -7.84 -12.84 -5.38
CA ASP A 275 -8.31 -13.62 -6.53
C ASP A 275 -9.83 -13.43 -6.69
N ARG A 276 -10.38 -12.27 -6.29
CA ARG A 276 -11.84 -12.05 -6.21
C ARG A 276 -12.46 -11.93 -7.60
N ALA A 277 -11.70 -11.42 -8.57
CA ALA A 277 -12.12 -11.31 -9.96
C ALA A 277 -11.85 -12.59 -10.79
N ASN A 278 -11.28 -13.65 -10.19
CA ASN A 278 -11.08 -14.92 -10.90
C ASN A 278 -12.40 -15.48 -11.41
N THR A 279 -12.37 -16.01 -12.63
CA THR A 279 -13.46 -16.81 -13.21
C THR A 279 -13.66 -18.10 -12.43
N LEU A 280 -14.79 -18.75 -12.62
CA LEU A 280 -15.10 -20.05 -12.07
C LEU A 280 -14.05 -21.09 -12.47
N ALA A 281 -13.59 -21.08 -13.72
CA ALA A 281 -12.56 -22.00 -14.20
C ALA A 281 -11.26 -21.87 -13.38
N GLU A 282 -10.86 -20.64 -13.08
CA GLU A 282 -9.69 -20.36 -12.24
C GLU A 282 -9.94 -20.75 -10.77
N LEU A 283 -11.13 -20.47 -10.22
CA LEU A 283 -11.49 -20.88 -8.86
C LEU A 283 -11.52 -22.41 -8.71
N LEU A 284 -12.01 -23.14 -9.73
CA LEU A 284 -11.96 -24.61 -9.77
C LEU A 284 -10.50 -25.10 -9.88
N ALA A 285 -9.66 -24.47 -10.70
CA ALA A 285 -8.23 -24.76 -10.75
C ALA A 285 -7.53 -24.54 -9.40
N MET A 286 -7.92 -23.49 -8.67
CA MET A 286 -7.47 -23.25 -7.30
C MET A 286 -7.88 -24.38 -6.36
N ARG A 287 -9.18 -24.68 -6.32
CA ARG A 287 -9.78 -25.69 -5.43
C ARG A 287 -9.21 -27.09 -5.67
N ASP A 288 -9.10 -27.49 -6.93
CA ASP A 288 -8.85 -28.88 -7.30
C ASP A 288 -7.37 -29.18 -7.49
N ARG A 289 -6.51 -28.16 -7.67
CA ARG A 289 -5.09 -28.38 -8.00
C ARG A 289 -4.13 -27.53 -7.19
N SER A 290 -4.17 -26.20 -7.31
CA SER A 290 -3.06 -25.36 -6.83
C SER A 290 -3.04 -25.16 -5.31
N VAL A 291 -4.20 -24.97 -4.67
CA VAL A 291 -4.29 -24.82 -3.21
C VAL A 291 -3.95 -26.15 -2.50
N PRO A 292 -4.54 -27.31 -2.86
CA PRO A 292 -4.15 -28.59 -2.25
C PRO A 292 -2.65 -28.92 -2.41
N ALA A 293 -2.08 -28.68 -3.60
CA ALA A 293 -0.65 -28.86 -3.84
C ALA A 293 0.24 -27.99 -2.94
N THR A 294 -0.20 -26.76 -2.67
CA THR A 294 0.51 -25.84 -1.79
C THR A 294 0.44 -26.33 -0.34
N ILE A 295 -0.73 -26.77 0.12
CA ILE A 295 -0.92 -27.34 1.47
C ILE A 295 0.00 -28.55 1.68
N GLN A 296 0.04 -29.48 0.73
CA GLN A 296 0.91 -30.66 0.80
C GLN A 296 2.40 -30.28 0.94
N THR A 297 2.84 -29.24 0.22
CA THR A 297 4.21 -28.73 0.32
C THR A 297 4.50 -28.17 1.72
N LEU A 298 3.56 -27.38 2.25
CA LEU A 298 3.70 -26.73 3.55
C LEU A 298 3.69 -27.74 4.70
N GLU A 299 2.84 -28.77 4.68
CA GLU A 299 2.79 -29.82 5.70
C GLU A 299 4.10 -30.63 5.76
N ARG A 300 4.70 -30.91 4.59
CA ARG A 300 6.01 -31.55 4.50
C ARG A 300 7.10 -30.65 5.08
N LEU A 301 7.15 -29.38 4.68
CA LEU A 301 8.14 -28.43 5.20
C LEU A 301 8.00 -28.21 6.71
N GLU A 302 6.78 -28.13 7.24
CA GLU A 302 6.54 -27.98 8.68
C GLU A 302 7.12 -29.16 9.47
N THR A 303 6.97 -30.39 8.94
CA THR A 303 7.54 -31.59 9.56
C THR A 303 9.06 -31.58 9.52
N THR A 304 9.65 -31.26 8.37
CA THR A 304 11.11 -31.20 8.16
C THR A 304 11.75 -30.13 9.05
N LEU A 305 11.24 -28.90 9.01
CA LEU A 305 11.76 -27.78 9.79
C LEU A 305 11.53 -27.98 11.29
N GLY A 306 10.37 -28.54 11.67
CA GLY A 306 10.07 -28.89 13.05
C GLY A 306 11.05 -29.93 13.61
N SER A 307 11.38 -30.96 12.82
CA SER A 307 12.33 -31.99 13.23
C SER A 307 13.74 -31.42 13.37
N TYR A 308 14.19 -30.58 12.43
CA TYR A 308 15.46 -29.88 12.55
C TYR A 308 15.53 -29.01 13.82
N ALA A 309 14.47 -28.25 14.10
CA ALA A 309 14.40 -27.40 15.29
C ALA A 309 14.54 -28.18 16.62
N THR A 310 14.22 -29.48 16.66
CA THR A 310 14.39 -30.30 17.87
C THR A 310 15.83 -30.77 18.13
N GLU A 311 16.73 -30.61 17.16
CA GLU A 311 18.12 -31.05 17.30
C GLU A 311 18.90 -30.20 18.32
N GLY A 312 18.51 -28.95 18.54
CA GLY A 312 19.10 -28.09 19.54
C GLY A 312 18.63 -26.63 19.47
N PRO A 313 19.04 -25.80 20.44
CA PRO A 313 18.65 -24.38 20.51
C PRO A 313 19.07 -23.59 19.26
N GLU A 314 20.23 -23.89 18.71
CA GLU A 314 20.76 -23.20 17.53
C GLU A 314 19.99 -23.59 16.27
N GLN A 315 19.65 -24.87 16.09
CA GLN A 315 18.78 -25.33 15.00
C GLN A 315 17.36 -24.76 15.11
N ALA A 316 16.84 -24.64 16.33
CA ALA A 316 15.55 -23.99 16.59
C ALA A 316 15.57 -22.49 16.23
N ARG A 317 16.69 -21.79 16.48
CA ARG A 317 16.89 -20.40 16.08
C ARG A 317 16.95 -20.27 14.55
N GLN A 318 17.74 -21.11 13.89
CA GLN A 318 17.92 -21.10 12.44
C GLN A 318 16.63 -21.40 11.66
N ALA A 319 15.81 -22.37 12.12
CA ALA A 319 14.55 -22.72 11.45
C ALA A 319 13.36 -21.85 11.85
N ASN A 320 13.53 -20.92 12.79
CA ASN A 320 12.42 -20.24 13.46
C ASN A 320 11.51 -19.46 12.50
N ASP A 321 12.10 -18.67 11.61
CA ASP A 321 11.38 -17.79 10.68
C ASP A 321 10.73 -18.60 9.55
N ASP A 322 11.50 -19.52 8.93
CA ASP A 322 10.99 -20.44 7.90
C ASP A 322 9.79 -21.26 8.43
N LEU A 323 9.88 -21.81 9.65
CA LEU A 323 8.80 -22.59 10.25
C LEU A 323 7.56 -21.73 10.53
N PHE A 324 7.75 -20.52 11.05
CA PHE A 324 6.66 -19.57 11.27
C PHE A 324 5.94 -19.22 9.96
N GLY A 325 6.69 -18.90 8.90
CA GLY A 325 6.15 -18.61 7.57
C GLY A 325 5.37 -19.79 6.98
N VAL A 326 5.88 -21.02 7.16
CA VAL A 326 5.21 -22.25 6.73
C VAL A 326 3.89 -22.47 7.48
N GLN A 327 3.88 -22.37 8.80
CA GLN A 327 2.68 -22.56 9.62
C GLN A 327 1.59 -21.53 9.30
N ASN A 328 1.99 -20.26 9.19
CA ASN A 328 1.10 -19.17 8.83
C ASN A 328 0.46 -19.38 7.45
N ASN A 329 1.27 -19.73 6.44
CA ASN A 329 0.77 -19.97 5.10
C ASN A 329 -0.11 -21.22 5.05
N ARG A 330 0.21 -22.28 5.82
CA ARG A 330 -0.60 -23.51 5.87
C ARG A 330 -2.00 -23.20 6.36
N LYS A 331 -2.15 -22.46 7.46
CA LYS A 331 -3.45 -22.03 7.97
C LYS A 331 -4.22 -21.22 6.94
N ARG A 332 -3.57 -20.22 6.33
CA ARG A 332 -4.17 -19.39 5.28
C ARG A 332 -4.70 -20.22 4.10
N GLN A 333 -3.88 -21.15 3.59
CA GLN A 333 -4.28 -22.00 2.46
C GLN A 333 -5.42 -22.94 2.83
N ARG A 334 -5.44 -23.49 4.05
CA ARG A 334 -6.57 -24.31 4.54
C ARG A 334 -7.86 -23.50 4.64
N GLY A 335 -7.82 -22.28 5.17
CA GLY A 335 -8.99 -21.41 5.21
C GLY A 335 -9.50 -21.01 3.82
N MET A 336 -8.58 -20.72 2.89
CA MET A 336 -8.93 -20.48 1.48
C MET A 336 -9.58 -21.72 0.83
N LEU A 337 -9.02 -22.91 1.07
CA LEU A 337 -9.61 -24.16 0.58
C LEU A 337 -11.00 -24.40 1.16
N ALA A 338 -11.21 -24.12 2.44
CA ALA A 338 -12.53 -24.22 3.06
C ALA A 338 -13.56 -23.31 2.35
N GLY A 339 -13.18 -22.07 2.04
CA GLY A 339 -14.03 -21.16 1.25
C GLY A 339 -14.30 -21.66 -0.18
N LEU A 340 -13.31 -22.28 -0.84
CA LEU A 340 -13.47 -22.89 -2.16
C LEU A 340 -14.31 -24.17 -2.15
N LEU A 341 -14.40 -24.85 -1.00
CA LEU A 341 -15.22 -26.04 -0.79
C LEU A 341 -16.64 -25.70 -0.30
N ASP A 342 -16.88 -24.47 0.16
CA ASP A 342 -18.19 -24.00 0.60
C ASP A 342 -19.18 -23.93 -0.59
N PRO A 343 -20.27 -24.72 -0.58
CA PRO A 343 -21.25 -24.73 -1.66
C PRO A 343 -21.96 -23.38 -1.86
N ALA A 344 -22.19 -22.61 -0.81
CA ALA A 344 -22.85 -21.31 -0.89
C ALA A 344 -21.93 -20.28 -1.57
N VAL A 345 -20.65 -20.25 -1.21
CA VAL A 345 -19.64 -19.38 -1.83
C VAL A 345 -19.51 -19.71 -3.32
N MET A 346 -19.29 -20.99 -3.66
CA MET A 346 -19.11 -21.40 -5.05
C MET A 346 -20.38 -21.23 -5.89
N ALA A 347 -21.56 -21.49 -5.33
CA ALA A 347 -22.82 -21.26 -6.03
C ALA A 347 -23.07 -19.76 -6.26
N ALA A 348 -22.66 -18.88 -5.33
CA ALA A 348 -22.73 -17.43 -5.53
C ALA A 348 -21.80 -16.97 -6.67
N LYS A 349 -20.55 -17.44 -6.69
CA LYS A 349 -19.59 -17.17 -7.77
C LYS A 349 -20.10 -17.68 -9.13
N GLN A 350 -20.60 -18.91 -9.18
CA GLN A 350 -21.21 -19.50 -10.38
C GLN A 350 -22.37 -18.65 -10.89
N ARG A 351 -23.32 -18.25 -10.03
CA ARG A 351 -24.47 -17.43 -10.45
C ARG A 351 -24.02 -16.07 -10.98
N ALA A 352 -23.07 -15.42 -10.31
CA ALA A 352 -22.52 -14.14 -10.72
C ALA A 352 -21.86 -14.25 -12.11
N GLU A 353 -21.03 -15.27 -12.32
CA GLU A 353 -20.39 -15.52 -13.61
C GLU A 353 -21.41 -15.87 -14.70
N THR A 354 -22.35 -16.80 -14.47
CA THR A 354 -23.36 -17.16 -15.48
C THR A 354 -24.12 -15.93 -15.96
N LYS A 355 -24.45 -15.02 -15.04
CA LYS A 355 -25.11 -13.75 -15.38
C LYS A 355 -24.19 -12.81 -16.16
N ALA A 356 -22.92 -12.67 -15.76
CA ALA A 356 -21.95 -11.81 -16.45
C ALA A 356 -21.58 -12.33 -17.85
N ARG A 357 -21.23 -13.63 -17.93
CA ARG A 357 -20.96 -14.35 -19.17
C ARG A 357 -22.13 -14.31 -20.15
N GLY A 358 -23.36 -14.51 -19.67
CA GLY A 358 -24.56 -14.42 -20.51
C GLY A 358 -24.70 -13.06 -21.19
N ARG A 359 -24.54 -11.96 -20.42
CA ARG A 359 -24.55 -10.59 -20.96
C ARG A 359 -23.40 -10.33 -21.95
N TYR A 360 -22.19 -10.75 -21.58
CA TYR A 360 -21.00 -10.62 -22.42
C TYR A 360 -21.20 -11.31 -23.77
N GLU A 361 -21.60 -12.58 -23.76
CA GLU A 361 -21.77 -13.39 -24.97
C GLU A 361 -22.94 -12.90 -25.83
N GLU A 362 -24.02 -12.38 -25.24
CA GLU A 362 -25.11 -11.75 -25.98
C GLU A 362 -24.64 -10.49 -26.72
N ARG A 363 -23.87 -9.62 -26.06
CA ARG A 363 -23.32 -8.42 -26.69
C ARG A 363 -22.34 -8.79 -27.81
N ILE A 364 -21.41 -9.70 -27.58
CA ILE A 364 -20.46 -10.13 -28.62
C ILE A 364 -21.20 -10.73 -29.81
N ARG A 365 -22.21 -11.58 -29.61
CA ARG A 365 -23.04 -12.09 -30.71
C ARG A 365 -23.78 -10.98 -31.47
N HIS A 366 -24.16 -9.89 -30.79
CA HIS A 366 -24.77 -8.73 -31.43
C HIS A 366 -23.75 -7.91 -32.24
N GLU A 367 -22.58 -7.61 -31.66
CA GLU A 367 -21.47 -6.92 -32.34
C GLU A 367 -20.94 -7.71 -33.54
N GLU A 368 -20.78 -9.02 -33.40
CA GLU A 368 -20.38 -9.92 -34.47
C GLU A 368 -21.44 -9.93 -35.56
N ARG A 369 -22.73 -10.01 -35.24
CA ARG A 369 -23.80 -9.93 -36.24
C ARG A 369 -23.82 -8.60 -37.00
N ILE A 370 -23.52 -7.49 -36.32
CA ILE A 370 -23.37 -6.16 -36.93
C ILE A 370 -22.11 -6.11 -37.82
N ARG A 371 -21.02 -6.74 -37.38
CA ARG A 371 -19.75 -6.79 -38.12
C ARG A 371 -19.75 -7.82 -39.26
N SER A 372 -20.61 -8.83 -39.18
CA SER A 372 -20.66 -10.01 -40.05
C SER A 372 -21.64 -9.88 -41.21
N GLU A 373 -21.74 -8.72 -41.86
CA GLU A 373 -22.06 -8.72 -43.30
C GLU A 373 -21.00 -9.54 -44.12
N ALA A 374 -19.94 -10.04 -43.47
CA ALA A 374 -18.96 -11.00 -43.98
C ALA A 374 -18.93 -12.41 -43.30
N GLY A 375 -19.93 -12.79 -42.48
CA GLY A 375 -20.03 -14.14 -41.88
C GLY A 375 -19.33 -14.35 -40.50
N PRO A 376 -19.70 -15.39 -39.72
CA PRO A 376 -19.20 -15.58 -38.35
C PRO A 376 -17.91 -16.40 -38.32
N ASP A 377 -16.75 -15.76 -38.35
CA ASP A 377 -15.51 -16.40 -37.90
C ASP A 377 -15.55 -16.50 -36.37
N GLY A 378 -16.15 -17.59 -35.87
CA GLY A 378 -16.51 -17.82 -34.48
C GLY A 378 -15.41 -17.50 -33.47
N ARG A 379 -15.40 -16.26 -32.96
CA ARG A 379 -14.50 -15.81 -31.90
C ARG A 379 -14.88 -16.54 -30.61
N ARG A 380 -13.92 -17.24 -30.01
CA ARG A 380 -14.13 -17.84 -28.68
C ARG A 380 -14.37 -16.73 -27.65
N SER A 381 -15.30 -16.96 -26.72
CA SER A 381 -15.56 -16.00 -25.64
C SER A 381 -14.33 -15.84 -24.74
N ALA A 382 -14.21 -14.69 -24.05
CA ALA A 382 -13.12 -14.45 -23.11
C ALA A 382 -13.05 -15.54 -22.02
N TYR A 383 -14.20 -15.95 -21.48
CA TYR A 383 -14.32 -17.06 -20.52
C TYR A 383 -13.78 -18.38 -21.07
N ALA A 384 -14.14 -18.75 -22.30
CA ALA A 384 -13.63 -19.98 -22.93
C ALA A 384 -12.11 -19.97 -23.12
N ARG A 385 -11.52 -18.81 -23.48
CA ARG A 385 -10.06 -18.68 -23.59
C ARG A 385 -9.36 -18.84 -22.23
N ILE A 386 -9.96 -18.37 -21.15
CA ILE A 386 -9.43 -18.58 -19.78
C ILE A 386 -9.50 -20.06 -19.40
N GLU A 387 -10.63 -20.72 -19.66
CA GLU A 387 -10.80 -22.17 -19.44
C GLU A 387 -9.72 -22.98 -20.17
N GLU A 388 -9.46 -22.67 -21.45
CA GLU A 388 -8.44 -23.32 -22.26
C GLU A 388 -7.02 -23.07 -21.75
N ALA A 389 -6.71 -21.82 -21.36
CA ALA A 389 -5.41 -21.48 -20.78
C ALA A 389 -5.16 -22.23 -19.45
N GLU A 390 -6.17 -22.40 -18.62
CA GLU A 390 -6.08 -23.20 -17.39
C GLU A 390 -5.81 -24.69 -17.68
N ILE A 391 -6.38 -25.23 -18.75
CA ILE A 391 -6.10 -26.61 -19.20
C ILE A 391 -4.64 -26.73 -19.66
N GLU A 392 -4.12 -25.77 -20.43
CA GLU A 392 -2.72 -25.80 -20.88
C GLU A 392 -1.73 -25.70 -19.72
N VAL A 393 -1.98 -24.82 -18.74
CA VAL A 393 -1.16 -24.72 -17.54
C VAL A 393 -1.22 -26.03 -16.73
N ALA A 394 -2.40 -26.65 -16.63
CA ALA A 394 -2.56 -27.90 -15.88
C ALA A 394 -1.67 -29.04 -16.39
N LYS A 395 -1.44 -29.13 -17.72
CA LYS A 395 -0.59 -30.17 -18.34
C LYS A 395 0.86 -30.14 -17.84
N ILE A 396 1.37 -28.97 -17.49
CA ILE A 396 2.76 -28.77 -17.07
C ILE A 396 2.92 -28.38 -15.61
N ALA A 397 1.81 -28.21 -14.87
CA ALA A 397 1.79 -27.57 -13.55
C ALA A 397 2.75 -28.22 -12.55
N LEU A 398 2.84 -29.56 -12.54
CA LEU A 398 3.74 -30.28 -11.63
C LEU A 398 5.21 -29.97 -11.94
N ARG A 399 5.61 -30.11 -13.20
CA ARG A 399 7.00 -29.87 -13.64
C ARG A 399 7.39 -28.41 -13.49
N TYR A 400 6.49 -27.48 -13.85
CA TYR A 400 6.69 -26.05 -13.63
C TYR A 400 6.93 -25.72 -12.16
N ARG A 401 6.14 -26.32 -11.26
CA ARG A 401 6.24 -26.10 -9.81
C ARG A 401 7.56 -26.61 -9.23
N MET A 402 8.00 -27.79 -9.66
CA MET A 402 9.26 -28.37 -9.22
C MET A 402 10.47 -27.58 -9.72
N LEU A 403 10.44 -27.12 -10.97
CA LEU A 403 11.61 -26.54 -11.64
C LEU A 403 11.62 -25.00 -11.60
N GLU A 404 10.68 -24.33 -12.28
CA GLU A 404 10.69 -22.86 -12.37
C GLU A 404 10.26 -22.21 -11.04
N ALA A 405 9.18 -22.70 -10.42
CA ALA A 405 8.77 -22.22 -9.10
C ALA A 405 9.72 -22.67 -7.97
N GLY A 406 10.69 -23.53 -8.28
CA GLY A 406 11.82 -23.86 -7.42
C GLY A 406 11.54 -24.81 -6.26
N GLN A 407 10.38 -25.49 -6.22
CA GLN A 407 10.05 -26.39 -5.12
C GLN A 407 10.99 -27.61 -5.00
N GLY A 408 11.66 -28.00 -6.08
CA GLY A 408 12.62 -29.09 -6.09
C GLY A 408 14.03 -28.69 -5.63
N PHE A 409 14.28 -27.41 -5.34
CA PHE A 409 15.61 -26.85 -5.09
C PHE A 409 15.58 -25.78 -4.00
N ASN A 410 14.94 -26.07 -2.87
CA ASN A 410 14.80 -25.16 -1.74
C ASN A 410 16.16 -24.94 -1.04
N SER A 411 16.90 -23.93 -1.48
CA SER A 411 18.14 -23.47 -0.86
C SER A 411 18.43 -22.02 -1.26
N ALA A 412 18.95 -21.23 -0.32
CA ALA A 412 19.46 -19.89 -0.57
C ALA A 412 20.64 -19.92 -1.54
N PHE A 413 21.54 -20.91 -1.42
CA PHE A 413 22.67 -21.09 -2.33
C PHE A 413 22.22 -21.37 -3.77
N PHE A 414 21.23 -22.24 -3.97
CA PHE A 414 20.66 -22.49 -5.30
C PHE A 414 19.97 -21.24 -5.87
N SER A 415 19.23 -20.51 -5.03
CA SER A 415 18.57 -19.26 -5.43
C SER A 415 19.58 -18.20 -5.88
N ASN A 416 20.71 -18.07 -5.18
CA ASN A 416 21.83 -17.21 -5.58
C ASN A 416 22.44 -17.66 -6.90
N ALA A 417 22.71 -18.96 -7.05
CA ALA A 417 23.28 -19.55 -8.27
C ALA A 417 22.42 -19.29 -9.50
N ARG A 418 21.11 -19.55 -9.40
CA ARG A 418 20.16 -19.29 -10.49
C ARG A 418 20.06 -17.81 -10.82
N THR A 419 20.08 -16.94 -9.80
CA THR A 419 20.05 -15.49 -10.00
C THR A 419 21.30 -14.99 -10.74
N LEU A 420 22.49 -15.46 -10.36
CA LEU A 420 23.75 -15.11 -11.03
C LEU A 420 23.78 -15.61 -12.47
N LEU A 421 23.36 -16.86 -12.71
CA LEU A 421 23.26 -17.44 -14.05
C LEU A 421 22.36 -16.59 -14.94
N ARG A 422 21.13 -16.29 -14.49
CA ARG A 422 20.19 -15.49 -15.27
C ARG A 422 20.66 -14.04 -15.41
N ALA A 423 21.23 -13.42 -14.36
CA ALA A 423 21.73 -12.05 -14.44
C ALA A 423 22.82 -11.89 -15.51
N ALA A 424 23.71 -12.86 -15.67
CA ALA A 424 24.72 -12.86 -16.73
C ALA A 424 24.11 -12.80 -18.14
N GLU A 425 23.04 -13.56 -18.38
CA GLU A 425 22.34 -13.61 -19.67
C GLU A 425 21.44 -12.38 -19.90
N GLU A 426 20.67 -11.98 -18.89
CA GLU A 426 19.71 -10.88 -19.01
C GLU A 426 20.40 -9.52 -19.16
N ARG A 427 21.57 -9.31 -18.53
CA ARG A 427 22.31 -8.03 -18.64
C ARG A 427 22.70 -7.69 -20.08
N ALA A 428 22.95 -8.69 -20.93
CA ALA A 428 23.29 -8.49 -22.33
C ALA A 428 22.08 -8.08 -23.21
N LYS A 429 20.85 -8.28 -22.72
CA LYS A 429 19.63 -7.98 -23.48
C LYS A 429 19.20 -6.52 -23.31
N PRO A 430 18.50 -5.94 -24.31
CA PRO A 430 17.78 -4.67 -24.14
C PRO A 430 16.81 -4.74 -22.96
N ASN A 431 16.63 -3.64 -22.22
CA ASN A 431 15.85 -3.62 -20.98
C ASN A 431 14.41 -4.18 -21.15
N GLY A 432 13.76 -3.90 -22.28
CA GLY A 432 12.40 -4.40 -22.59
C GLY A 432 12.31 -5.90 -22.92
N GLU A 433 13.44 -6.55 -23.17
CA GLU A 433 13.55 -7.99 -23.44
C GLU A 433 14.01 -8.81 -22.23
N ARG A 434 14.44 -8.14 -21.17
CA ARG A 434 14.85 -8.79 -19.92
C ARG A 434 13.65 -9.39 -19.20
N LEU A 435 13.91 -10.48 -18.48
CA LEU A 435 13.02 -10.92 -17.42
C LEU A 435 12.73 -9.76 -16.45
N ARG A 436 11.49 -9.69 -15.95
CA ARG A 436 11.00 -8.58 -15.13
C ARG A 436 11.92 -8.27 -13.95
N GLU A 437 12.36 -9.31 -13.25
CA GLU A 437 13.26 -9.24 -12.09
C GLU A 437 14.66 -8.70 -12.41
N HIS A 438 15.08 -8.71 -13.68
CA HIS A 438 16.40 -8.26 -14.15
C HIS A 438 16.36 -6.93 -14.93
N ARG A 439 15.21 -6.25 -14.97
CA ARG A 439 15.08 -4.90 -15.55
C ARG A 439 15.85 -3.86 -14.74
N ASP A 440 16.20 -2.76 -15.38
CA ASP A 440 16.93 -1.64 -14.75
C ASP A 440 16.22 -1.12 -13.49
N SER A 441 14.88 -1.02 -13.52
CA SER A 441 14.04 -0.61 -12.38
C SER A 441 14.13 -1.53 -11.16
N ASN A 442 14.48 -2.81 -11.35
CA ASN A 442 14.56 -3.81 -10.28
C ASN A 442 16.00 -4.15 -9.86
N ARG A 443 16.99 -3.65 -10.59
CA ARG A 443 18.40 -4.05 -10.44
C ARG A 443 18.92 -3.87 -9.03
N GLU A 444 18.77 -2.68 -8.46
CA GLU A 444 19.30 -2.38 -7.12
C GLU A 444 18.67 -3.28 -6.04
N SER A 445 17.36 -3.53 -6.10
CA SER A 445 16.67 -4.44 -5.17
C SER A 445 17.07 -5.90 -5.37
N LEU A 446 17.37 -6.31 -6.60
CA LEU A 446 17.91 -7.63 -6.89
C LEU A 446 19.33 -7.79 -6.31
N GLU A 447 20.19 -6.79 -6.50
CA GLU A 447 21.57 -6.80 -6.02
C GLU A 447 21.64 -6.75 -4.48
N LEU A 448 20.78 -5.97 -3.83
CA LEU A 448 20.67 -5.92 -2.36
C LEU A 448 20.40 -7.31 -1.77
N ARG A 449 19.41 -8.04 -2.30
CA ARG A 449 19.08 -9.40 -1.85
C ARG A 449 20.15 -10.41 -2.21
N LEU A 450 20.64 -10.38 -3.46
CA LEU A 450 21.66 -11.31 -3.94
C LEU A 450 22.95 -11.21 -3.12
N LEU A 451 23.31 -10.01 -2.68
CA LEU A 451 24.53 -9.72 -1.92
C LEU A 451 24.26 -9.56 -0.42
N SER A 452 23.12 -10.04 0.08
CA SER A 452 22.82 -10.08 1.51
C SER A 452 23.97 -10.73 2.28
N ALA A 453 24.37 -10.08 3.37
CA ALA A 453 25.41 -10.57 4.27
C ALA A 453 24.85 -11.50 5.37
N GLU A 454 23.60 -11.92 5.24
CA GLU A 454 22.99 -12.96 6.08
C GLU A 454 23.90 -14.21 6.12
N PRO A 455 24.23 -14.72 7.32
CA PRO A 455 24.93 -15.99 7.46
C PRO A 455 24.05 -17.18 7.04
N LEU A 456 24.49 -17.96 6.07
CA LEU A 456 23.86 -19.23 5.69
C LEU A 456 24.52 -20.40 6.43
N TYR A 457 23.70 -21.28 7.00
CA TYR A 457 24.15 -22.42 7.80
C TYR A 457 24.09 -23.71 6.98
N ASP A 458 25.24 -24.36 6.81
CA ASP A 458 25.36 -25.52 5.91
C ASP A 458 24.39 -26.64 6.29
N ASP A 459 24.27 -27.01 7.57
CA ASP A 459 23.39 -28.11 8.00
C ASP A 459 21.91 -27.80 7.70
N PHE A 460 21.48 -26.55 7.91
CA PHE A 460 20.12 -26.14 7.61
C PHE A 460 19.82 -26.14 6.10
N GLU A 461 20.75 -25.62 5.30
CA GLU A 461 20.64 -25.61 3.84
C GLU A 461 20.68 -27.03 3.25
N ILE A 462 21.46 -27.95 3.85
CA ILE A 462 21.48 -29.37 3.48
C ILE A 462 20.12 -30.00 3.74
N VAL A 463 19.51 -29.77 4.91
CA VAL A 463 18.19 -30.31 5.25
C VAL A 463 17.13 -29.83 4.25
N LYS A 464 17.07 -28.52 3.96
CA LYS A 464 16.10 -27.96 3.01
C LYS A 464 16.32 -28.47 1.59
N LEU A 465 17.56 -28.53 1.13
CA LEU A 465 17.86 -28.99 -0.22
C LEU A 465 17.59 -30.50 -0.37
N ALA A 466 17.99 -31.32 0.60
CA ALA A 466 17.74 -32.76 0.59
C ALA A 466 16.25 -33.09 0.54
N ASP A 467 15.45 -32.40 1.36
CA ASP A 467 13.99 -32.50 1.38
C ASP A 467 13.37 -32.10 0.03
N SER A 468 13.80 -30.99 -0.57
CA SER A 468 13.30 -30.55 -1.87
C SER A 468 13.73 -31.44 -3.05
N LEU A 469 14.96 -31.97 -3.05
CA LEU A 469 15.41 -32.96 -4.03
C LEU A 469 14.64 -34.28 -3.88
N THR A 470 14.31 -34.67 -2.66
CA THR A 470 13.43 -35.83 -2.41
C THR A 470 12.04 -35.59 -2.99
N ALA A 471 11.47 -34.40 -2.78
CA ALA A 471 10.19 -34.02 -3.37
C ALA A 471 10.23 -34.03 -4.92
N LEU A 472 11.33 -33.57 -5.52
CA LEU A 472 11.56 -33.63 -6.97
C LEU A 472 11.54 -35.08 -7.48
N VAL A 473 12.25 -36.00 -6.80
CA VAL A 473 12.28 -37.43 -7.15
C VAL A 473 10.90 -38.07 -7.03
N VAL A 474 10.18 -37.80 -5.94
CA VAL A 474 8.82 -38.32 -5.72
C VAL A 474 7.85 -37.80 -6.78
N ALA A 475 7.98 -36.53 -7.16
CA ALA A 475 7.07 -35.89 -8.11
C ALA A 475 7.30 -36.32 -9.57
N LEU A 476 8.56 -36.45 -10.01
CA LEU A 476 8.90 -36.68 -11.42
C LEU A 476 9.37 -38.11 -11.71
N GLY A 477 9.74 -38.88 -10.69
CA GLY A 477 10.27 -40.24 -10.81
C GLY A 477 11.78 -40.30 -11.04
N THR A 478 12.38 -41.45 -10.72
CA THR A 478 13.83 -41.70 -10.86
C THR A 478 14.29 -41.89 -12.30
N ASP A 479 13.36 -42.09 -13.23
CA ASP A 479 13.65 -42.28 -14.65
C ASP A 479 13.69 -40.97 -15.43
N ASP A 480 13.26 -39.86 -14.83
CA ASP A 480 13.35 -38.54 -15.43
C ASP A 480 14.82 -38.11 -15.59
N GLU A 481 15.20 -37.74 -16.82
CA GLU A 481 16.58 -37.38 -17.16
C GLU A 481 17.09 -36.19 -16.33
N LEU A 482 16.24 -35.20 -16.05
CA LEU A 482 16.63 -34.02 -15.27
C LEU A 482 16.78 -34.39 -13.80
N VAL A 483 15.94 -35.29 -13.27
CA VAL A 483 16.11 -35.82 -11.91
C VAL A 483 17.45 -36.54 -11.77
N ARG A 484 17.78 -37.45 -12.70
CA ARG A 484 19.07 -38.15 -12.69
C ARG A 484 20.25 -37.18 -12.78
N ALA A 485 20.15 -36.15 -13.64
CA ALA A 485 21.18 -35.14 -13.79
C ALA A 485 21.33 -34.23 -12.55
N ALA A 486 20.21 -33.86 -11.91
CA ALA A 486 20.21 -33.06 -10.68
C ALA A 486 20.84 -33.83 -9.51
N LEU A 487 20.52 -35.12 -9.39
CA LEU A 487 21.07 -36.01 -8.37
C LEU A 487 22.54 -36.39 -8.58
N GLY A 488 23.02 -36.37 -9.82
CA GLY A 488 24.41 -36.74 -10.12
C GLY A 488 24.76 -38.19 -9.78
N GLY A 489 23.77 -39.08 -9.69
CA GLY A 489 23.96 -40.49 -9.29
C GLY A 489 23.91 -40.76 -7.78
N GLU A 490 23.79 -39.72 -6.96
CA GLU A 490 23.77 -39.81 -5.49
C GLU A 490 22.33 -39.83 -4.94
N SER A 491 22.17 -40.20 -3.66
CA SER A 491 20.90 -39.97 -2.97
C SER A 491 20.62 -38.46 -2.79
N PRO A 492 19.34 -38.04 -2.61
CA PRO A 492 19.01 -36.62 -2.37
C PRO A 492 19.81 -35.98 -1.23
N ARG A 493 20.07 -36.74 -0.15
CA ARG A 493 20.82 -36.25 1.02
C ARG A 493 22.31 -36.07 0.73
N GLU A 494 22.93 -37.06 0.08
CA GLU A 494 24.35 -37.00 -0.30
C GLU A 494 24.58 -35.89 -1.32
N ARG A 495 23.70 -35.78 -2.31
CA ARG A 495 23.77 -34.71 -3.31
C ARG A 495 23.62 -33.33 -2.68
N ALA A 496 22.67 -33.13 -1.77
CA ALA A 496 22.51 -31.86 -1.08
C ALA A 496 23.77 -31.48 -0.28
N ALA A 497 24.35 -32.44 0.45
CA ALA A 497 25.58 -32.24 1.22
C ALA A 497 26.78 -31.87 0.34
N GLU A 498 26.96 -32.55 -0.80
CA GLU A 498 28.01 -32.23 -1.78
C GLU A 498 27.86 -30.80 -2.30
N LEU A 499 26.67 -30.43 -2.77
CA LEU A 499 26.40 -29.13 -3.37
C LEU A 499 26.57 -27.98 -2.37
N VAL A 500 26.00 -28.10 -1.17
CA VAL A 500 26.08 -27.06 -0.13
C VAL A 500 27.51 -26.91 0.37
N ARG A 501 28.22 -28.00 0.66
CA ARG A 501 29.60 -27.90 1.16
C ARG A 501 30.57 -27.43 0.07
N GLY A 502 30.28 -27.68 -1.20
CA GLY A 502 31.15 -27.30 -2.30
C GLY A 502 30.96 -25.86 -2.81
N THR A 503 29.85 -25.19 -2.47
CA THR A 503 29.53 -23.86 -3.02
C THR A 503 30.18 -22.69 -2.25
N THR A 504 30.44 -21.63 -2.99
CA THR A 504 30.95 -20.33 -2.55
C THR A 504 29.93 -19.21 -2.75
N LEU A 505 28.67 -19.54 -3.04
CA LEU A 505 27.63 -18.57 -3.44
C LEU A 505 26.78 -18.07 -2.28
N GLY A 506 27.41 -17.71 -1.16
CA GLY A 506 26.72 -17.25 0.03
C GLY A 506 27.67 -16.97 1.19
N ALA A 507 27.30 -15.98 2.01
CA ALA A 507 28.00 -15.69 3.25
C ALA A 507 27.74 -16.81 4.27
N ARG A 508 28.75 -17.10 5.09
CA ARG A 508 28.68 -18.07 6.19
C ARG A 508 29.11 -17.37 7.49
N PRO A 509 28.77 -17.95 8.66
CA PRO A 509 29.35 -17.48 9.92
C PRO A 509 30.87 -17.40 9.83
N ALA A 510 31.48 -16.39 10.44
CA ALA A 510 32.91 -16.08 10.29
C ALA A 510 33.83 -17.29 10.60
N ALA A 511 33.41 -18.17 11.51
CA ALA A 511 34.13 -19.39 11.87
C ALA A 511 34.24 -20.43 10.73
N ALA A 512 33.39 -20.37 9.70
CA ALA A 512 33.35 -21.36 8.62
C ALA A 512 34.47 -21.19 7.57
N GLY A 513 35.14 -20.03 7.50
CA GLY A 513 36.37 -19.81 6.72
C GLY A 513 36.26 -19.97 5.19
N ARG A 514 35.06 -20.02 4.60
CA ARG A 514 34.86 -20.14 3.14
C ARG A 514 34.63 -18.78 2.48
N PRO A 515 35.18 -18.54 1.27
CA PRO A 515 34.95 -17.30 0.54
C PRO A 515 33.53 -17.23 -0.03
N ASP A 516 33.00 -16.01 -0.13
CA ASP A 516 31.78 -15.67 -0.86
C ASP A 516 32.15 -15.01 -2.19
N THR A 517 31.87 -15.68 -3.31
CA THR A 517 32.23 -15.24 -4.66
C THR A 517 31.10 -14.54 -5.40
N ARG A 518 29.91 -14.36 -4.79
CA ARG A 518 28.73 -13.78 -5.46
C ARG A 518 29.03 -12.42 -6.07
N ARG A 519 29.77 -11.58 -5.35
CA ARG A 519 30.11 -10.22 -5.78
C ARG A 519 31.06 -10.23 -6.99
N ASP A 520 32.06 -11.09 -6.98
CA ASP A 520 33.03 -11.25 -8.06
C ASP A 520 32.37 -11.81 -9.32
N LEU A 521 31.49 -12.81 -9.18
CA LEU A 521 30.75 -13.39 -10.29
C LEU A 521 29.77 -12.39 -10.91
N LEU A 522 29.07 -11.61 -10.07
CA LEU A 522 28.17 -10.57 -10.54
C LEU A 522 28.92 -9.45 -11.29
N ALA A 523 30.10 -9.06 -10.80
CA ALA A 523 30.94 -8.03 -11.42
C ALA A 523 31.60 -8.53 -12.73
N GLY A 524 32.10 -9.77 -12.72
CA GLY A 524 32.74 -10.41 -13.88
C GLY A 524 31.77 -10.83 -14.99
N GLY A 525 30.45 -10.79 -14.73
CA GLY A 525 29.41 -10.98 -15.72
C GLY A 525 29.45 -12.36 -16.39
N ALA A 526 29.02 -12.42 -17.66
CA ALA A 526 28.85 -13.69 -18.38
C ALA A 526 30.13 -14.53 -18.48
N ALA A 527 31.30 -13.90 -18.63
CA ALA A 527 32.57 -14.62 -18.71
C ALA A 527 32.92 -15.31 -17.37
N ALA A 528 32.80 -14.59 -16.24
CA ALA A 528 33.08 -15.17 -14.92
C ALA A 528 32.05 -16.25 -14.54
N VAL A 529 30.77 -16.00 -14.82
CA VAL A 529 29.71 -16.99 -14.62
C VAL A 529 29.94 -18.23 -15.49
N ALA A 530 30.38 -18.11 -16.74
CA ALA A 530 30.66 -19.27 -17.59
C ALA A 530 31.89 -20.07 -17.12
N ALA A 531 32.94 -19.40 -16.64
CA ALA A 531 34.17 -20.03 -16.18
C ALA A 531 34.07 -20.68 -14.79
N SER A 532 33.05 -20.32 -14.00
CA SER A 532 32.90 -20.82 -12.63
C SER A 532 32.54 -22.31 -12.58
N THR A 533 33.28 -23.05 -11.75
CA THR A 533 33.08 -24.47 -11.45
C THR A 533 32.27 -24.69 -10.16
N ASP A 534 31.60 -23.65 -9.65
CA ASP A 534 30.80 -23.76 -8.43
C ASP A 534 29.68 -24.81 -8.60
N PRO A 535 29.53 -25.77 -7.68
CA PRO A 535 28.60 -26.89 -7.85
C PRO A 535 27.13 -26.45 -7.87
N MET A 536 26.74 -25.42 -7.12
CA MET A 536 25.36 -24.90 -7.14
C MET A 536 25.07 -24.17 -8.46
N LEU A 537 26.06 -23.47 -9.01
CA LEU A 537 25.96 -22.89 -10.36
C LEU A 537 25.86 -23.98 -11.44
N GLY A 538 26.62 -25.08 -11.27
CA GLY A 538 26.49 -26.28 -12.08
C GLY A 538 25.07 -26.84 -12.08
N LEU A 539 24.49 -27.04 -10.89
CA LEU A 539 23.10 -27.49 -10.74
C LEU A 539 22.10 -26.51 -11.39
N ALA A 540 22.28 -25.19 -11.19
CA ALA A 540 21.43 -24.18 -11.83
C ALA A 540 21.46 -24.30 -13.36
N ARG A 541 22.65 -24.47 -13.97
CA ARG A 541 22.78 -24.66 -15.44
C ARG A 541 22.04 -25.90 -15.94
N THR A 542 22.11 -27.01 -15.19
CA THR A 542 21.39 -28.27 -15.54
C THR A 542 19.88 -28.06 -15.64
N VAL A 543 19.32 -27.20 -14.79
CA VAL A 543 17.88 -27.05 -14.61
C VAL A 543 17.28 -25.88 -15.40
N ASP A 544 18.07 -24.84 -15.69
CA ASP A 544 17.53 -23.54 -16.13
C ASP A 544 16.88 -23.59 -17.52
N ALA A 545 17.43 -24.35 -18.46
CA ALA A 545 16.89 -24.43 -19.83
C ALA A 545 15.43 -24.93 -19.85
N GLU A 546 15.17 -26.04 -19.14
CA GLU A 546 13.82 -26.60 -19.01
C GLU A 546 12.91 -25.66 -18.21
N SER A 547 13.43 -25.05 -17.14
CA SER A 547 12.68 -24.08 -16.33
C SER A 547 12.21 -22.89 -17.15
N ARG A 548 13.08 -22.32 -18.00
CA ARG A 548 12.73 -21.24 -18.93
C ARG A 548 11.75 -21.68 -20.01
N ARG A 549 11.83 -22.92 -20.50
CA ARG A 549 10.85 -23.47 -21.44
C ARG A 549 9.46 -23.50 -20.81
N LEU A 550 9.35 -24.03 -19.60
CA LEU A 550 8.10 -24.11 -18.84
C LEU A 550 7.57 -22.71 -18.50
N ARG A 551 8.45 -21.78 -18.11
CA ARG A 551 8.09 -20.37 -17.89
C ARG A 551 7.44 -19.75 -19.12
N LYS A 552 8.01 -19.93 -20.32
CA LYS A 552 7.42 -19.40 -21.55
C LYS A 552 6.00 -19.91 -21.80
N ILE A 553 5.73 -21.19 -21.54
CA ILE A 553 4.38 -21.78 -21.68
C ILE A 553 3.41 -21.12 -20.70
N VAL A 554 3.80 -20.98 -19.42
CA VAL A 554 2.96 -20.33 -18.42
C VAL A 554 2.74 -18.86 -18.74
N GLU A 555 3.78 -18.11 -19.11
CA GLU A 555 3.67 -16.69 -19.47
C GLU A 555 2.76 -16.47 -20.69
N ALA A 556 2.83 -17.36 -21.70
CA ALA A 556 1.91 -17.30 -22.84
C ALA A 556 0.45 -17.55 -22.43
N ALA A 557 0.20 -18.54 -21.57
CA ALA A 557 -1.14 -18.80 -21.04
C ALA A 557 -1.65 -17.63 -20.16
N GLN A 558 -0.79 -17.04 -19.33
CA GLN A 558 -1.15 -15.86 -18.53
C GLN A 558 -1.46 -14.65 -19.40
N GLU A 559 -0.75 -14.45 -20.51
CA GLU A 559 -1.07 -13.38 -21.45
C GLU A 559 -2.46 -13.58 -22.08
N VAL A 560 -2.80 -14.80 -22.51
CA VAL A 560 -4.15 -15.12 -23.02
C VAL A 560 -5.21 -14.79 -21.97
N LYS A 561 -4.98 -15.19 -20.72
CA LYS A 561 -5.88 -14.86 -19.60
C LYS A 561 -5.98 -13.37 -19.35
N GLN A 562 -4.86 -12.64 -19.35
CA GLN A 562 -4.83 -11.19 -19.13
C GLN A 562 -5.59 -10.44 -20.21
N GLN A 563 -5.47 -10.84 -21.48
CA GLN A 563 -6.24 -10.26 -22.57
C GLN A 563 -7.74 -10.54 -22.43
N ALA A 564 -8.10 -11.79 -22.07
CA ALA A 564 -9.49 -12.18 -21.83
C ALA A 564 -10.10 -11.42 -20.64
N HIS A 565 -9.36 -11.30 -19.54
CA HIS A 565 -9.76 -10.52 -18.37
C HIS A 565 -9.88 -9.02 -18.66
N ALA A 566 -9.00 -8.46 -19.50
CA ALA A 566 -9.15 -7.08 -19.96
C ALA A 566 -10.44 -6.87 -20.76
N GLU A 567 -10.86 -7.85 -21.58
CA GLU A 567 -12.15 -7.82 -22.27
C GLU A 567 -13.33 -7.89 -21.30
N ILE A 568 -13.30 -8.82 -20.34
CA ILE A 568 -14.33 -8.95 -19.30
C ILE A 568 -14.42 -7.69 -18.43
N THR A 569 -13.27 -7.09 -18.09
CA THR A 569 -13.22 -5.88 -17.27
C THR A 569 -13.79 -4.68 -18.01
N ARG A 570 -13.48 -4.52 -19.31
CA ARG A 570 -14.07 -3.42 -20.12
C ARG A 570 -15.58 -3.55 -20.25
N ASP A 571 -16.08 -4.76 -20.46
CA ASP A 571 -17.52 -5.07 -20.43
C ASP A 571 -18.15 -4.64 -19.09
N ARG A 572 -17.51 -5.01 -17.99
CA ARG A 572 -17.99 -4.70 -16.64
C ARG A 572 -17.99 -3.20 -16.39
N PHE A 573 -16.92 -2.48 -16.76
CA PHE A 573 -16.86 -1.01 -16.64
C PHE A 573 -17.95 -0.31 -17.47
N ALA A 574 -18.24 -0.80 -18.67
CA ALA A 574 -19.28 -0.23 -19.52
C ALA A 574 -20.70 -0.45 -18.96
N SER A 575 -20.94 -1.54 -18.23
CA SER A 575 -22.27 -1.91 -17.73
C SER A 575 -22.54 -1.50 -16.28
N GLU A 576 -21.52 -1.47 -15.44
CA GLU A 576 -21.64 -1.27 -13.98
C GLU A 576 -20.92 0.00 -13.49
N GLY A 577 -20.18 0.69 -14.36
CA GLY A 577 -19.40 1.88 -14.03
C GLY A 577 -17.99 1.58 -13.52
N ALA A 578 -17.18 2.63 -13.31
CA ALA A 578 -15.78 2.51 -12.91
C ALA A 578 -15.56 2.44 -11.38
N ALA A 579 -16.62 2.52 -10.57
CA ALA A 579 -16.55 2.54 -9.10
C ALA A 579 -16.30 1.14 -8.50
N MET A 580 -15.15 0.55 -8.81
CA MET A 580 -14.70 -0.76 -8.31
C MET A 580 -13.24 -0.70 -7.88
N TYR A 581 -12.87 -1.53 -6.90
CA TYR A 581 -11.46 -1.76 -6.52
C TYR A 581 -10.85 -2.93 -7.32
N PRO A 582 -9.55 -2.86 -7.68
CA PRO A 582 -8.86 -3.99 -8.30
C PRO A 582 -8.46 -5.02 -7.25
N ASP A 583 -8.25 -6.27 -7.68
CA ASP A 583 -7.56 -7.27 -6.85
C ASP A 583 -6.23 -6.72 -6.32
N ALA A 584 -5.83 -7.17 -5.14
CA ALA A 584 -4.59 -6.76 -4.50
C ALA A 584 -3.35 -7.22 -5.30
N THR A 585 -2.33 -6.34 -5.34
CA THR A 585 -1.12 -6.51 -6.18
C THR A 585 0.16 -6.13 -5.44
N PHE A 586 0.15 -6.15 -4.10
CA PHE A 586 1.22 -5.69 -3.22
C PHE A 586 1.63 -4.22 -3.42
N THR A 587 0.72 -3.44 -3.97
CA THR A 587 0.77 -1.97 -4.06
C THR A 587 -0.01 -1.34 -2.93
N LEU A 588 0.27 -0.08 -2.58
CA LEU A 588 -0.49 0.63 -1.55
C LEU A 588 -1.98 0.76 -1.92
N ARG A 589 -2.85 0.40 -0.97
CA ARG A 589 -4.31 0.49 -1.04
C ARG A 589 -4.87 1.14 0.23
N LEU A 590 -6.02 1.78 0.09
CA LEU A 590 -6.84 2.29 1.18
C LEU A 590 -8.00 1.33 1.43
N ALA A 591 -8.11 0.81 2.65
CA ALA A 591 -9.32 0.18 3.15
C ALA A 591 -9.91 1.05 4.28
N TYR A 592 -11.19 0.89 4.57
CA TYR A 592 -11.86 1.57 5.68
C TYR A 592 -12.79 0.59 6.38
N GLY A 593 -13.17 0.89 7.61
CA GLY A 593 -14.16 0.11 8.34
C GLY A 593 -14.41 0.65 9.72
N THR A 594 -15.28 -0.02 10.46
CA THR A 594 -15.74 0.37 11.78
C THR A 594 -15.23 -0.63 12.81
N VAL A 595 -14.79 -0.12 13.97
CA VAL A 595 -14.34 -0.94 15.10
C VAL A 595 -15.54 -1.67 15.70
N ARG A 596 -15.73 -2.93 15.32
CA ARG A 596 -16.96 -3.67 15.61
C ARG A 596 -16.68 -5.15 15.82
N GLY A 597 -17.31 -5.69 16.87
CA GLY A 597 -17.31 -7.11 17.18
C GLY A 597 -18.05 -7.95 16.14
N TYR A 598 -18.26 -9.22 16.43
CA TYR A 598 -19.02 -10.13 15.57
C TYR A 598 -19.68 -11.22 16.41
N GLU A 599 -20.61 -11.94 15.81
CA GLU A 599 -21.25 -13.10 16.43
C GLU A 599 -20.51 -14.38 16.03
N GLU A 600 -20.19 -15.21 17.02
CA GLU A 600 -19.60 -16.54 16.84
C GLU A 600 -20.38 -17.52 17.69
N ASP A 601 -20.93 -18.58 17.09
CA ASP A 601 -21.68 -19.63 17.81
C ASP A 601 -22.77 -19.10 18.77
N GLY A 602 -23.45 -18.02 18.37
CA GLY A 602 -24.49 -17.36 19.17
C GLY A 602 -23.98 -16.53 20.34
N ARG A 603 -22.68 -16.21 20.38
CA ARG A 603 -22.04 -15.33 21.35
C ARG A 603 -21.50 -14.08 20.66
N THR A 604 -21.77 -12.93 21.28
CA THR A 604 -21.16 -11.66 20.87
C THR A 604 -19.69 -11.61 21.30
N VAL A 605 -18.80 -11.51 20.33
CA VAL A 605 -17.37 -11.25 20.52
C VAL A 605 -17.17 -9.73 20.54
N ALA A 606 -16.78 -9.18 21.68
CA ALA A 606 -16.53 -7.74 21.83
C ALA A 606 -15.35 -7.27 20.94
N PRO A 607 -15.32 -6.01 20.46
CA PRO A 607 -14.30 -5.56 19.52
C PRO A 607 -12.91 -5.32 20.11
N ILE A 608 -12.76 -5.24 21.42
CA ILE A 608 -11.54 -4.77 22.08
C ILE A 608 -11.15 -5.74 23.21
N THR A 609 -9.88 -6.10 23.26
CA THR A 609 -9.25 -6.81 24.38
C THR A 609 -8.40 -5.84 25.21
N THR A 610 -8.06 -6.23 26.44
CA THR A 610 -7.24 -5.41 27.36
C THR A 610 -6.06 -6.19 27.91
N TYR A 611 -5.09 -5.51 28.55
CA TYR A 611 -4.00 -6.19 29.26
C TYR A 611 -4.49 -7.07 30.41
N GLY A 612 -5.61 -6.74 31.06
CA GLY A 612 -6.24 -7.65 32.01
C GLY A 612 -6.68 -8.97 31.37
N GLY A 613 -7.17 -8.92 30.14
CA GLY A 613 -7.49 -10.11 29.36
C GLY A 613 -6.27 -10.96 28.99
N LEU A 614 -5.11 -10.33 28.72
CA LEU A 614 -3.84 -11.06 28.50
C LEU A 614 -3.49 -11.93 29.71
N PHE A 615 -3.50 -11.36 30.92
CA PHE A 615 -3.15 -12.11 32.13
C PHE A 615 -4.21 -13.16 32.50
N ALA A 616 -5.49 -12.88 32.22
CA ALA A 616 -6.56 -13.85 32.37
C ALA A 616 -6.37 -15.04 31.42
N ARG A 617 -6.03 -14.78 30.15
CA ARG A 617 -5.76 -15.80 29.12
C ARG A 617 -4.56 -16.65 29.51
N ALA A 618 -3.47 -16.04 29.97
CA ALA A 618 -2.29 -16.77 30.47
C ALA A 618 -2.66 -17.75 31.59
N ARG A 619 -3.44 -17.31 32.61
CA ARG A 619 -3.92 -18.19 33.69
C ARG A 619 -4.85 -19.30 33.18
N GLU A 620 -5.79 -18.96 32.31
CA GLU A 620 -6.73 -19.92 31.71
C GLU A 620 -5.96 -21.07 31.04
N LYS A 621 -4.84 -20.74 30.39
CA LYS A 621 -3.93 -21.68 29.73
C LYS A 621 -2.77 -22.16 30.61
N ARG A 622 -2.85 -21.91 31.92
CA ARG A 622 -1.90 -22.35 32.96
C ARG A 622 -0.46 -21.88 32.73
N ASP A 623 -0.27 -20.74 32.06
CA ASP A 623 1.04 -20.17 31.74
C ASP A 623 1.97 -21.20 31.07
N THR A 624 1.40 -22.05 30.20
CA THR A 624 2.14 -23.08 29.46
C THR A 624 2.35 -22.66 28.01
N PRO A 625 3.51 -22.92 27.39
CA PRO A 625 3.72 -22.61 25.98
C PRO A 625 2.60 -23.13 25.08
N PRO A 626 2.10 -22.32 24.13
CA PRO A 626 2.57 -20.97 23.74
C PRO A 626 1.90 -19.79 24.48
N PHE A 627 1.29 -20.01 25.65
CA PHE A 627 0.55 -19.02 26.44
C PHE A 627 1.27 -18.56 27.72
N ASP A 628 2.56 -18.85 27.84
CA ASP A 628 3.44 -18.30 28.87
C ASP A 628 3.86 -16.86 28.54
N LEU A 629 4.12 -16.07 29.57
CA LEU A 629 4.63 -14.71 29.41
C LEU A 629 6.17 -14.75 29.40
N PRO A 630 6.84 -13.92 28.55
CA PRO A 630 8.30 -13.87 28.57
C PRO A 630 8.83 -13.42 29.95
N PRO A 631 10.11 -13.73 30.28
CA PRO A 631 10.66 -13.50 31.61
C PRO A 631 10.50 -12.07 32.14
N ARG A 632 10.63 -11.06 31.28
CA ARG A 632 10.42 -9.64 31.63
C ARG A 632 8.99 -9.39 32.12
N TRP A 633 8.00 -9.88 31.38
CA TRP A 633 6.58 -9.73 31.70
C TRP A 633 6.19 -10.53 32.94
N SER A 634 6.68 -11.78 33.05
CA SER A 634 6.46 -12.63 34.23
C SER A 634 6.97 -11.98 35.52
N ARG A 635 8.16 -11.35 35.48
CA ARG A 635 8.73 -10.63 36.63
C ARG A 635 7.92 -9.39 37.01
N LEU A 636 7.41 -8.65 36.02
CA LEU A 636 6.66 -7.40 36.25
C LEU A 636 5.18 -7.64 36.60
N ARG A 637 4.65 -8.83 36.32
CA ARG A 637 3.23 -9.18 36.47
C ARG A 637 2.62 -8.76 37.82
N PRO A 638 3.21 -9.01 39.00
CA PRO A 638 2.59 -8.60 40.26
C PRO A 638 2.34 -7.09 40.37
N ARG A 639 3.25 -6.27 39.82
CA ARG A 639 3.10 -4.82 39.78
C ARG A 639 2.06 -4.40 38.75
N LEU A 640 2.07 -5.02 37.56
CA LEU A 640 1.15 -4.69 36.47
C LEU A 640 -0.30 -5.09 36.81
N GLU A 641 -0.51 -6.19 37.53
CA GLU A 641 -1.85 -6.63 37.97
C GLU A 641 -2.37 -5.83 39.18
N ALA A 642 -1.50 -5.10 39.88
CA ALA A 642 -1.91 -4.19 40.95
C ALA A 642 -2.35 -2.81 40.43
N ASP A 643 -2.18 -2.53 39.13
CA ASP A 643 -2.51 -1.27 38.47
C ASP A 643 -3.82 -1.40 37.65
N PRO A 644 -4.96 -0.90 38.15
CA PRO A 644 -6.24 -0.99 37.45
C PRO A 644 -6.24 -0.27 36.09
N ASP A 645 -5.48 0.81 35.95
CA ASP A 645 -5.42 1.60 34.72
C ASP A 645 -4.63 0.85 33.64
N PHE A 646 -3.54 0.17 34.02
CA PHE A 646 -2.83 -0.75 33.13
C PHE A 646 -3.73 -1.89 32.68
N LEU A 647 -4.47 -2.52 33.60
CA LEU A 647 -5.36 -3.64 33.28
C LEU A 647 -6.52 -3.25 32.35
N ALA A 648 -7.03 -2.02 32.47
CA ALA A 648 -8.11 -1.48 31.64
C ALA A 648 -7.64 -0.98 30.26
N THR A 649 -6.33 -0.79 30.06
CA THR A 649 -5.78 -0.29 28.80
C THR A 649 -6.09 -1.25 27.64
N PRO A 650 -6.68 -0.75 26.54
CA PRO A 650 -6.89 -1.54 25.32
C PRO A 650 -5.59 -2.12 24.79
N PHE A 651 -5.64 -3.37 24.34
CA PHE A 651 -4.46 -4.09 23.87
C PHE A 651 -4.57 -4.46 22.38
N ASN A 652 -5.57 -5.25 22.00
CA ASN A 652 -5.88 -5.50 20.59
C ASN A 652 -7.34 -5.14 20.31
N PHE A 653 -7.66 -4.89 19.05
CA PHE A 653 -9.02 -4.66 18.61
C PHE A 653 -9.29 -5.23 17.22
N VAL A 654 -10.57 -5.36 16.88
CA VAL A 654 -11.05 -5.74 15.56
C VAL A 654 -11.86 -4.64 14.89
N CYS A 655 -11.76 -4.57 13.56
CA CYS A 655 -12.61 -3.73 12.73
C CYS A 655 -13.05 -4.46 11.45
N THR A 656 -14.02 -3.90 10.76
CA THR A 656 -14.57 -4.45 9.50
C THR A 656 -13.71 -4.16 8.28
N ALA A 657 -12.60 -3.43 8.42
CA ALA A 657 -11.75 -3.07 7.29
C ALA A 657 -11.26 -4.29 6.52
N ASP A 658 -11.37 -4.21 5.20
CA ASP A 658 -11.03 -5.30 4.30
C ASP A 658 -9.50 -5.41 4.08
N ILE A 659 -8.89 -6.42 4.68
CA ILE A 659 -7.46 -6.68 4.60
C ILE A 659 -7.17 -8.10 4.09
N ILE A 660 -5.93 -8.31 3.68
CA ILE A 660 -5.34 -9.61 3.42
C ILE A 660 -3.84 -9.57 3.76
N GLY A 661 -3.18 -10.73 3.79
CA GLY A 661 -1.72 -10.83 3.98
C GLY A 661 -0.94 -9.83 3.12
N GLY A 662 0.05 -9.17 3.71
CA GLY A 662 0.70 -7.96 3.19
C GLY A 662 0.23 -6.67 3.87
N ASN A 663 -0.97 -6.64 4.46
CA ASN A 663 -1.41 -5.56 5.34
C ASN A 663 -0.84 -5.65 6.76
N SER A 664 -0.15 -6.73 7.12
CA SER A 664 0.59 -6.77 8.38
C SER A 664 1.49 -5.54 8.48
N GLY A 665 1.38 -4.80 9.57
CA GLY A 665 2.10 -3.57 9.87
C GLY A 665 1.46 -2.32 9.25
N SER A 666 0.32 -2.44 8.57
CA SER A 666 -0.40 -1.28 8.05
C SER A 666 -0.87 -0.40 9.22
N PRO A 667 -0.64 0.93 9.17
CA PRO A 667 -1.24 1.84 10.13
C PRO A 667 -2.77 1.81 10.02
N VAL A 668 -3.42 1.74 11.18
CA VAL A 668 -4.83 2.07 11.34
C VAL A 668 -4.91 3.51 11.81
N VAL A 669 -5.58 4.36 11.04
CA VAL A 669 -5.75 5.77 11.36
C VAL A 669 -7.22 6.14 11.55
N ASN A 670 -7.48 7.09 12.44
CA ASN A 670 -8.81 7.69 12.57
C ASN A 670 -9.09 8.67 11.42
N ARG A 671 -10.26 9.32 11.45
CA ARG A 671 -10.63 10.38 10.49
C ARG A 671 -9.63 11.55 10.44
N ALA A 672 -8.74 11.69 11.42
CA ALA A 672 -7.75 12.77 11.51
C ALA A 672 -6.43 12.40 10.83
N GLY A 673 -6.30 11.15 10.38
CA GLY A 673 -5.01 10.62 9.95
C GLY A 673 -4.08 10.36 11.13
N GLU A 674 -4.61 10.29 12.37
CA GLU A 674 -3.82 9.93 13.55
C GLU A 674 -3.86 8.42 13.75
N LEU A 675 -2.70 7.84 14.04
CA LEU A 675 -2.50 6.42 14.32
C LEU A 675 -3.26 6.01 15.58
N VAL A 676 -4.21 5.08 15.41
CA VAL A 676 -4.98 4.44 16.49
C VAL A 676 -4.62 2.98 16.68
N GLY A 677 -3.97 2.36 15.68
CA GLY A 677 -3.54 0.98 15.79
C GLY A 677 -2.66 0.51 14.64
N LEU A 678 -2.30 -0.76 14.69
CA LEU A 678 -1.40 -1.41 13.76
C LEU A 678 -1.96 -2.79 13.39
N ILE A 679 -2.33 -3.00 12.13
CA ILE A 679 -2.84 -4.28 11.63
C ILE A 679 -1.77 -5.34 11.84
N PHE A 680 -2.14 -6.53 12.31
CA PHE A 680 -1.22 -7.67 12.38
C PHE A 680 -1.82 -9.01 11.96
N ASP A 681 -3.14 -9.13 11.98
CA ASP A 681 -3.81 -10.39 11.65
C ASP A 681 -5.23 -10.13 11.12
N GLY A 682 -5.91 -11.18 10.70
CA GLY A 682 -7.36 -11.21 10.55
C GLY A 682 -7.94 -12.37 11.38
N ASN A 683 -9.22 -12.33 11.75
CA ASN A 683 -9.83 -13.49 12.44
C ASN A 683 -10.03 -14.67 11.46
N ILE A 684 -10.48 -15.82 11.97
CA ILE A 684 -10.45 -17.08 11.20
C ILE A 684 -11.35 -17.01 9.96
N HIS A 685 -12.46 -16.30 10.08
CA HIS A 685 -13.40 -16.02 9.00
C HIS A 685 -12.79 -15.13 7.91
N SER A 686 -11.73 -14.37 8.20
CA SER A 686 -11.04 -13.56 7.19
C SER A 686 -10.22 -14.39 6.20
N LEU A 687 -9.95 -15.68 6.47
CA LEU A 687 -9.09 -16.50 5.60
C LEU A 687 -9.69 -16.77 4.21
N VAL A 688 -10.99 -16.56 4.04
CA VAL A 688 -11.69 -16.66 2.73
C VAL A 688 -11.64 -15.34 1.93
N THR A 689 -11.25 -14.22 2.55
CA THR A 689 -11.25 -12.86 1.93
C THR A 689 -10.39 -12.74 0.67
N GLY A 690 -9.47 -13.69 0.44
CA GLY A 690 -8.74 -13.81 -0.82
C GLY A 690 -9.63 -14.04 -2.04
N ILE A 691 -10.79 -14.69 -1.87
CA ILE A 691 -11.71 -15.03 -2.97
C ILE A 691 -13.09 -14.39 -2.81
N THR A 692 -13.55 -14.13 -1.59
CA THR A 692 -14.82 -13.43 -1.32
C THR A 692 -14.78 -12.77 0.07
N TYR A 693 -15.32 -11.57 0.19
CA TYR A 693 -15.43 -10.88 1.46
C TYR A 693 -16.67 -11.36 2.26
N ASP A 694 -16.51 -11.56 3.57
CA ASP A 694 -17.61 -11.86 4.51
C ASP A 694 -17.78 -10.68 5.48
N ALA A 695 -18.71 -9.77 5.15
CA ALA A 695 -19.01 -8.57 5.93
C ALA A 695 -19.54 -8.87 7.34
N VAL A 696 -20.08 -10.06 7.57
CA VAL A 696 -20.74 -10.41 8.83
C VAL A 696 -19.70 -10.79 9.87
N ARG A 697 -18.78 -11.69 9.50
CA ARG A 697 -17.84 -12.32 10.45
C ARG A 697 -16.38 -11.94 10.25
N SER A 698 -15.94 -11.59 9.04
CA SER A 698 -14.52 -11.27 8.82
C SER A 698 -14.14 -9.99 9.54
N ARG A 699 -13.01 -10.01 10.25
CA ARG A 699 -12.46 -8.84 10.92
C ARG A 699 -10.95 -8.73 10.71
N ALA A 700 -10.49 -7.51 10.51
CA ALA A 700 -9.09 -7.14 10.64
C ALA A 700 -8.73 -6.99 12.12
N VAL A 701 -7.59 -7.54 12.54
CA VAL A 701 -7.09 -7.51 13.92
C VAL A 701 -5.88 -6.58 14.01
N SER A 702 -5.88 -5.71 15.02
CA SER A 702 -4.85 -4.69 15.23
C SER A 702 -4.37 -4.63 16.67
N VAL A 703 -3.11 -4.25 16.87
CA VAL A 703 -2.62 -3.80 18.16
C VAL A 703 -3.07 -2.35 18.36
N ASP A 704 -3.59 -2.00 19.53
CA ASP A 704 -4.00 -0.64 19.88
C ASP A 704 -2.78 0.26 20.12
N ALA A 705 -2.78 1.48 19.57
CA ALA A 705 -1.67 2.41 19.67
C ALA A 705 -1.42 2.89 21.12
N THR A 706 -2.46 3.03 21.93
CA THR A 706 -2.34 3.32 23.37
C THR A 706 -1.73 2.12 24.09
N GLY A 707 -2.17 0.91 23.74
CA GLY A 707 -1.57 -0.35 24.21
C GLY A 707 -0.06 -0.40 23.96
N ILE A 708 0.40 -0.05 22.75
CA ILE A 708 1.82 0.02 22.40
C ILE A 708 2.56 1.04 23.27
N ARG A 709 2.07 2.29 23.35
CA ARG A 709 2.70 3.35 24.17
C ARG A 709 2.79 2.96 25.64
N THR A 710 1.74 2.32 26.17
CA THR A 710 1.72 1.83 27.55
C THR A 710 2.78 0.76 27.78
N ALA A 711 2.91 -0.24 26.90
CA ALA A 711 3.97 -1.25 27.03
C ALA A 711 5.37 -0.64 26.95
N LEU A 712 5.65 0.22 25.97
CA LEU A 712 6.93 0.92 25.83
C LEU A 712 7.29 1.66 27.12
N ARG A 713 6.30 2.29 27.77
CA ARG A 713 6.51 3.06 29.00
C ARG A 713 6.69 2.19 30.24
N THR A 714 5.78 1.25 30.46
CA THR A 714 5.65 0.57 31.75
C THR A 714 6.42 -0.75 31.82
N VAL A 715 6.61 -1.42 30.68
CA VAL A 715 7.28 -2.72 30.58
C VAL A 715 8.73 -2.59 30.11
N TYR A 716 8.96 -1.79 29.05
CA TYR A 716 10.29 -1.67 28.44
C TYR A 716 11.08 -0.48 28.99
N GLY A 717 10.42 0.60 29.39
CA GLY A 717 11.10 1.82 29.85
C GLY A 717 11.75 2.61 28.71
N ALA A 718 11.20 2.52 27.50
CA ALA A 718 11.75 3.07 26.26
C ALA A 718 11.53 4.59 26.15
N GLY A 719 12.14 5.33 27.07
CA GLY A 719 11.94 6.78 27.25
C GLY A 719 12.31 7.62 26.03
N GLU A 720 13.47 7.37 25.42
CA GLU A 720 13.94 8.11 24.24
C GLU A 720 13.03 7.87 23.02
N LEU A 721 12.65 6.61 22.79
CA LEU A 721 11.71 6.25 21.73
C LEU A 721 10.35 6.92 21.93
N LEU A 722 9.84 6.91 23.16
CA LEU A 722 8.59 7.60 23.51
C LEU A 722 8.71 9.12 23.35
N ALA A 723 9.83 9.72 23.74
CA ALA A 723 10.06 11.15 23.57
C ALA A 723 10.07 11.55 22.09
N GLU A 724 10.63 10.72 21.21
CA GLU A 724 10.59 10.95 19.77
C GLU A 724 9.16 10.82 19.21
N ILE A 725 8.42 9.79 19.62
CA ILE A 725 7.00 9.59 19.27
C ILE A 725 6.14 10.79 19.73
N ASP A 726 6.37 11.26 20.95
CA ASP A 726 5.63 12.38 21.54
C ASP A 726 6.05 13.72 20.93
N ALA A 727 7.32 13.90 20.56
CA ALA A 727 7.80 15.07 19.83
C ALA A 727 7.17 15.17 18.44
N ALA A 728 6.93 14.04 17.76
CA ALA A 728 6.16 14.01 16.52
C ALA A 728 4.70 14.44 16.74
N ALA A 729 4.12 14.15 17.91
CA ALA A 729 2.80 14.66 18.29
C ALA A 729 2.82 16.18 18.60
N ALA A 730 3.91 16.71 19.20
CA ALA A 730 4.03 18.10 19.64
C ALA A 730 4.51 19.09 18.55
N ALA A 731 5.36 18.67 17.62
CA ALA A 731 5.85 19.49 16.51
C ALA A 731 4.78 19.79 15.44
N GLY A 732 3.60 19.17 15.56
CA GLY A 732 2.50 19.20 14.61
C GLY A 732 1.24 19.90 15.09
N ASN A 733 1.31 21.12 15.64
CA ASN A 733 0.11 21.96 15.81
C ASN A 733 -0.48 22.49 14.47
N ALA A 734 -0.08 21.91 13.34
CA ALA A 734 -0.88 21.85 12.13
C ALA A 734 -0.70 20.49 11.45
N ALA A 735 -1.63 19.58 11.71
CA ALA A 735 -2.04 18.60 10.72
C ALA A 735 -3.49 18.92 10.28
N PRO A 736 -3.91 18.46 9.09
CA PRO A 736 -5.14 18.87 8.42
C PRO A 736 -6.38 18.42 9.18
N GLY A 737 -7.40 19.26 9.18
CA GLY A 737 -8.63 19.09 9.96
C GLY A 737 -9.28 17.72 9.79
N SER A 738 -9.53 17.09 10.94
CA SER A 738 -10.43 15.94 11.03
C SER A 738 -11.86 16.38 11.34
N PRO A 739 -12.87 15.75 10.74
CA PRO A 739 -14.26 15.95 11.11
C PRO A 739 -14.59 15.12 12.36
N ALA A 740 -14.65 15.77 13.52
CA ALA A 740 -15.29 15.23 14.71
C ALA A 740 -16.71 15.80 14.84
N GLY A 741 -17.72 14.95 14.65
CA GLY A 741 -19.09 15.26 15.02
C GLY A 741 -19.28 15.13 16.53
N GLY A 742 -20.01 16.07 17.14
CA GLY A 742 -20.63 15.83 18.45
C GLY A 742 -20.55 16.92 19.52
N ALA A 743 -20.61 18.21 19.19
CA ALA A 743 -21.32 19.23 19.99
C ALA A 743 -21.30 20.56 19.22
N THR A 744 -22.47 21.17 19.09
CA THR A 744 -22.77 22.41 18.36
C THR A 744 -21.87 23.59 18.76
N ALA A 745 -21.00 24.07 17.85
CA ALA A 745 -20.53 25.46 17.79
C ALA A 745 -19.93 25.81 16.40
N ALA A 746 -20.61 26.74 15.72
CA ALA A 746 -20.25 27.61 14.59
C ALA A 746 -19.15 27.21 13.57
N HIS A 747 -19.58 27.16 12.30
CA HIS A 747 -18.75 27.23 11.09
C HIS A 747 -17.67 28.34 11.17
N ALA A 748 -16.46 28.07 10.71
CA ALA A 748 -15.52 29.14 10.40
C ALA A 748 -16.04 29.91 9.16
N ASP A 749 -16.62 31.08 9.40
CA ASP A 749 -17.28 31.95 8.40
C ASP A 749 -16.30 32.55 7.38
N TRP A 750 -15.90 31.76 6.38
CA TRP A 750 -15.31 32.33 5.16
C TRP A 750 -16.41 33.04 4.36
N ARG A 751 -16.27 34.37 4.26
CA ARG A 751 -17.19 35.26 3.56
C ARG A 751 -16.69 35.46 2.12
N PRO A 752 -17.49 35.08 1.10
CA PRO A 752 -17.08 35.27 -0.29
C PRO A 752 -17.01 36.77 -0.62
N LEU A 753 -15.95 37.16 -1.32
CA LEU A 753 -15.83 38.46 -1.98
C LEU A 753 -16.17 38.37 -3.47
N PHE A 754 -16.20 37.17 -4.03
CA PHE A 754 -16.61 36.92 -5.42
C PHE A 754 -17.41 35.61 -5.49
N ASP A 755 -18.55 35.65 -6.17
CA ASP A 755 -19.52 34.55 -6.24
C ASP A 755 -19.42 33.70 -7.52
N GLY A 756 -18.47 34.03 -8.40
CA GLY A 756 -18.27 33.35 -9.68
C GLY A 756 -19.23 33.80 -10.78
N LYS A 757 -20.14 34.76 -10.55
CA LYS A 757 -21.17 35.13 -11.53
C LYS A 757 -20.96 36.51 -12.14
N ALA A 758 -20.63 37.50 -11.31
CA ALA A 758 -20.41 38.88 -11.74
C ALA A 758 -19.38 39.57 -10.84
N LEU A 759 -18.79 40.68 -11.30
CA LEU A 759 -17.83 41.44 -10.50
C LEU A 759 -18.41 41.92 -9.15
N GLY A 760 -19.72 42.14 -9.08
CA GLY A 760 -20.39 42.55 -7.85
C GLY A 760 -19.82 43.85 -7.30
N THR A 761 -19.22 43.78 -6.12
CA THR A 761 -18.62 44.94 -5.42
C THR A 761 -17.18 45.23 -5.88
N TRP A 762 -16.60 44.41 -6.74
CA TRP A 762 -15.35 44.71 -7.44
C TRP A 762 -15.59 45.66 -8.62
N LYS A 763 -14.69 46.62 -8.81
CA LYS A 763 -14.70 47.56 -9.95
C LYS A 763 -13.33 47.58 -10.60
N PRO A 764 -13.23 47.77 -11.93
CA PRO A 764 -11.93 47.99 -12.58
C PRO A 764 -11.17 49.14 -11.92
N SER A 765 -9.88 48.93 -11.64
CA SER A 765 -8.99 49.95 -11.09
C SER A 765 -8.60 50.95 -12.18
N ASP A 766 -8.59 52.25 -11.87
CA ASP A 766 -8.18 53.30 -12.81
C ASP A 766 -6.65 53.44 -12.86
N PHE A 767 -6.02 52.60 -13.68
CA PHE A 767 -4.57 52.64 -13.93
C PHE A 767 -4.18 53.54 -15.11
N GLY A 768 -5.13 54.19 -15.81
CA GLY A 768 -4.85 54.96 -17.02
C GLY A 768 -4.36 54.09 -18.18
N GLY A 769 -5.26 53.29 -18.76
CA GLY A 769 -4.95 52.33 -19.85
C GLY A 769 -4.98 50.85 -19.43
N GLY A 770 -5.73 50.52 -18.37
CA GLY A 770 -5.94 49.14 -17.94
C GLY A 770 -6.73 48.31 -18.96
N GLY A 771 -6.43 47.02 -19.03
CA GLY A 771 -7.15 46.06 -19.85
C GLY A 771 -8.57 45.80 -19.36
N GLU A 772 -9.38 45.24 -20.24
CA GLU A 772 -10.77 44.88 -19.94
C GLU A 772 -10.84 43.86 -18.80
N VAL A 773 -11.84 44.03 -17.92
CA VAL A 773 -12.13 43.09 -16.83
C VAL A 773 -13.48 42.44 -17.11
N SER A 774 -13.49 41.11 -17.19
CA SER A 774 -14.70 40.32 -17.42
C SER A 774 -14.76 39.10 -16.49
N VAL A 775 -15.91 38.42 -16.45
CA VAL A 775 -16.05 37.13 -15.77
C VAL A 775 -16.16 36.04 -16.83
N VAL A 776 -15.22 35.10 -16.83
CA VAL A 776 -15.14 33.98 -17.78
C VAL A 776 -14.99 32.68 -16.98
N ASP A 777 -15.84 31.69 -17.25
CA ASP A 777 -15.84 30.37 -16.60
C ASP A 777 -15.77 30.40 -15.07
N GLY A 778 -16.48 31.35 -14.45
CA GLY A 778 -16.53 31.50 -13.00
C GLY A 778 -15.29 32.14 -12.37
N ALA A 779 -14.39 32.70 -13.18
CA ALA A 779 -13.22 33.46 -12.75
C ALA A 779 -13.29 34.92 -13.24
N ILE A 780 -12.75 35.86 -12.46
CA ILE A 780 -12.49 37.22 -12.94
C ILE A 780 -11.26 37.15 -13.82
N ARG A 781 -11.40 37.57 -15.08
CA ARG A 781 -10.32 37.71 -16.04
C ARG A 781 -9.95 39.18 -16.17
N ILE A 782 -8.67 39.48 -16.00
CA ILE A 782 -8.08 40.81 -16.13
C ILE A 782 -7.17 40.75 -17.35
N GLU A 783 -7.60 41.39 -18.44
CA GLU A 783 -6.81 41.46 -19.67
C GLU A 783 -5.58 42.36 -19.51
N MET A 784 -4.61 42.17 -20.39
CA MET A 784 -3.38 42.96 -20.38
C MET A 784 -3.64 44.39 -20.87
N GLY A 785 -3.40 45.37 -20.00
CA GLY A 785 -3.40 46.80 -20.34
C GLY A 785 -2.05 47.31 -20.83
N ALA A 786 -1.91 48.64 -20.90
CA ALA A 786 -0.66 49.28 -21.31
C ALA A 786 0.51 48.98 -20.35
N ASP A 787 0.23 48.92 -19.06
CA ASP A 787 1.20 48.58 -18.00
C ASP A 787 0.51 47.74 -16.91
N LEU A 788 -0.36 48.39 -16.11
CA LEU A 788 -1.13 47.77 -15.02
C LEU A 788 -2.60 47.64 -15.39
N SER A 789 -3.20 46.54 -14.94
CA SER A 789 -4.65 46.29 -14.99
C SER A 789 -5.09 45.71 -13.65
N GLY A 790 -6.35 45.87 -13.27
CA GLY A 790 -6.77 45.34 -11.98
C GLY A 790 -8.21 45.65 -11.57
N ILE A 791 -8.54 45.17 -10.39
CA ILE A 791 -9.83 45.39 -9.74
C ILE A 791 -9.63 45.92 -8.32
N THR A 792 -10.54 46.76 -7.86
CA THR A 792 -10.58 47.32 -6.51
C THR A 792 -11.92 47.00 -5.86
N TRP A 793 -11.88 46.55 -4.62
CA TRP A 793 -13.06 46.30 -3.80
C TRP A 793 -13.65 47.61 -3.29
N SER A 794 -14.94 47.83 -3.54
CA SER A 794 -15.63 49.06 -3.14
C SER A 794 -16.44 48.95 -1.84
N GLY A 795 -16.40 47.79 -1.17
CA GLY A 795 -17.07 47.58 0.12
C GLY A 795 -16.15 47.82 1.31
N ASP A 796 -16.73 47.81 2.51
CA ASP A 796 -15.94 47.84 3.74
C ASP A 796 -15.13 46.54 3.89
N PHE A 797 -13.92 46.66 4.44
CA PHE A 797 -13.02 45.54 4.68
C PHE A 797 -12.22 45.77 5.98
N PRO A 798 -12.01 44.74 6.83
CA PRO A 798 -11.24 44.89 8.06
C PRO A 798 -9.81 45.35 7.79
N ARG A 799 -9.22 46.08 8.75
CA ARG A 799 -7.85 46.60 8.65
C ARG A 799 -6.81 45.70 9.32
N ASP A 800 -7.24 44.87 10.26
CA ASP A 800 -6.42 43.94 11.03
C ASP A 800 -7.25 42.72 11.41
N ASP A 801 -6.57 41.68 11.87
CA ASP A 801 -7.14 40.44 12.41
C ASP A 801 -8.07 39.72 11.41
N TYR A 802 -7.56 39.50 10.20
CA TYR A 802 -8.28 38.80 9.14
C TYR A 802 -7.36 37.93 8.27
N GLU A 803 -7.97 37.00 7.55
CA GLU A 803 -7.36 36.31 6.42
C GLU A 803 -8.14 36.57 5.14
N ILE A 804 -7.43 36.72 4.03
CA ILE A 804 -7.98 36.71 2.68
C ILE A 804 -7.29 35.60 1.88
N GLU A 805 -8.06 34.88 1.08
CA GLU A 805 -7.53 33.91 0.14
C GLU A 805 -8.23 33.97 -1.21
N LEU A 806 -7.50 33.56 -2.24
CA LEU A 806 -7.98 33.43 -3.60
C LEU A 806 -7.09 32.45 -4.38
N GLU A 807 -7.57 32.00 -5.53
CA GLU A 807 -6.75 31.30 -6.51
C GLU A 807 -6.46 32.22 -7.69
N ALA A 808 -5.22 32.30 -8.12
CA ALA A 808 -4.79 33.11 -9.25
C ALA A 808 -4.03 32.25 -10.28
N ARG A 809 -4.17 32.55 -11.57
CA ARG A 809 -3.30 31.97 -12.61
C ARG A 809 -2.84 33.02 -13.61
N ARG A 810 -1.65 32.79 -14.15
CA ARG A 810 -1.15 33.48 -15.34
C ARG A 810 -1.75 32.81 -16.56
N VAL A 811 -2.49 33.54 -17.38
CA VAL A 811 -2.98 33.03 -18.67
C VAL A 811 -1.93 33.30 -19.74
N GLU A 812 -1.46 34.54 -19.81
CA GLU A 812 -0.49 35.02 -20.80
C GLU A 812 0.36 36.14 -20.19
N GLY A 813 1.58 36.36 -20.68
CA GLY A 813 2.46 37.44 -20.27
C GLY A 813 3.62 37.01 -19.38
N GLY A 814 4.38 38.01 -18.92
CA GLY A 814 5.72 37.81 -18.38
C GLY A 814 5.92 38.21 -16.93
N ASP A 815 5.01 38.99 -16.34
CA ASP A 815 5.17 39.57 -14.99
C ASP A 815 3.97 39.21 -14.09
N PHE A 816 3.79 39.91 -12.97
CA PHE A 816 2.90 39.42 -11.92
C PHE A 816 1.45 39.28 -12.39
N PHE A 817 0.86 38.11 -12.10
CA PHE A 817 -0.54 37.79 -12.36
C PHE A 817 -1.41 37.98 -11.12
N CYS A 818 -0.80 38.30 -9.97
CA CYS A 818 -1.51 38.65 -8.74
C CYS A 818 -0.65 39.58 -7.88
N GLY A 819 -0.97 40.87 -7.93
CA GLY A 819 -0.54 41.87 -6.95
C GLY A 819 -1.70 42.17 -6.00
N LEU A 820 -1.83 41.39 -4.94
CA LEU A 820 -2.92 41.52 -3.96
C LEU A 820 -2.60 42.66 -2.98
N THR A 821 -3.28 43.79 -3.11
CA THR A 821 -3.22 44.95 -2.21
C THR A 821 -4.28 44.84 -1.13
N PHE A 822 -3.92 45.05 0.13
CA PHE A 822 -4.79 44.86 1.30
C PHE A 822 -4.42 45.82 2.45
N PRO A 823 -5.37 46.15 3.36
CA PRO A 823 -5.11 47.04 4.48
C PRO A 823 -4.31 46.37 5.62
N VAL A 824 -3.45 47.13 6.29
CA VAL A 824 -2.67 46.71 7.46
C VAL A 824 -2.68 47.84 8.49
N GLY A 825 -3.66 47.82 9.39
CA GLY A 825 -3.95 48.95 10.28
C GLY A 825 -4.27 50.23 9.49
N LYS A 826 -3.44 51.27 9.65
CA LYS A 826 -3.61 52.54 8.90
C LYS A 826 -2.92 52.51 7.53
N ASP A 827 -2.03 51.56 7.29
CA ASP A 827 -1.15 51.49 6.13
C ASP A 827 -1.66 50.47 5.10
N PRO A 828 -1.39 50.63 3.80
CA PRO A 828 -1.63 49.59 2.79
C PRO A 828 -0.40 48.68 2.61
N CYS A 829 -0.61 47.45 2.19
CA CYS A 829 0.46 46.54 1.75
C CYS A 829 0.01 45.78 0.51
N SER A 830 0.95 45.35 -0.34
CA SER A 830 0.64 44.48 -1.48
C SER A 830 1.56 43.27 -1.49
N PHE A 831 0.99 42.08 -1.68
CA PHE A 831 1.72 40.84 -1.89
C PHE A 831 1.80 40.54 -3.40
N ILE A 832 3.01 40.47 -3.93
CA ILE A 832 3.28 40.27 -5.35
C ILE A 832 3.58 38.79 -5.61
N VAL A 833 2.92 38.22 -6.62
CA VAL A 833 3.10 36.84 -7.07
C VAL A 833 3.50 36.84 -8.55
N GLY A 834 4.79 36.58 -8.79
CA GLY A 834 5.39 36.48 -10.12
C GLY A 834 5.85 37.82 -10.70
N GLY A 835 6.37 38.74 -9.88
CA GLY A 835 6.84 40.05 -10.31
C GLY A 835 8.24 40.06 -10.96
N TRP A 836 8.67 41.22 -11.45
CA TRP A 836 10.04 41.50 -11.95
C TRP A 836 10.54 40.47 -12.97
N GLY A 837 9.85 40.37 -14.11
CA GLY A 837 10.15 39.36 -15.13
C GLY A 837 9.62 37.97 -14.78
N GLY A 838 8.63 37.90 -13.88
CA GLY A 838 7.79 36.72 -13.75
C GLY A 838 8.06 35.81 -12.57
N GLY A 839 9.14 36.06 -11.80
CA GLY A 839 9.65 35.11 -10.81
C GLY A 839 9.58 35.57 -9.35
N VAL A 840 9.49 36.88 -9.09
CA VAL A 840 9.60 37.42 -7.73
C VAL A 840 8.29 37.26 -6.95
N VAL A 841 8.41 36.85 -5.70
CA VAL A 841 7.33 36.72 -4.73
C VAL A 841 7.73 37.44 -3.44
N GLY A 842 6.91 38.39 -2.98
CA GLY A 842 7.22 39.18 -1.78
C GLY A 842 6.27 40.35 -1.54
N LEU A 843 6.47 41.10 -0.45
CA LEU A 843 5.73 42.32 -0.17
C LEU A 843 6.29 43.49 -0.99
N SER A 844 5.40 44.28 -1.59
CA SER A 844 5.73 45.27 -2.62
C SER A 844 6.64 46.40 -2.16
N SER A 845 6.58 46.81 -0.88
CA SER A 845 7.43 47.85 -0.30
C SER A 845 7.56 47.69 1.22
N ILE A 846 8.78 47.47 1.69
CA ILE A 846 9.14 47.41 3.12
C ILE A 846 10.37 48.28 3.35
N ASP A 847 10.27 49.25 4.25
CA ASP A 847 11.32 50.24 4.54
C ASP A 847 11.80 51.04 3.32
N GLY A 848 10.90 51.27 2.35
CA GLY A 848 11.19 51.97 1.10
C GLY A 848 11.77 51.09 -0.01
N GLU A 849 12.13 49.84 0.31
CA GLU A 849 12.68 48.87 -0.65
C GLU A 849 11.59 48.02 -1.29
N ASP A 850 11.66 47.84 -2.61
CA ASP A 850 10.68 47.08 -3.36
C ASP A 850 10.80 45.55 -3.17
N ALA A 851 9.83 44.77 -3.66
CA ALA A 851 9.81 43.31 -3.42
C ALA A 851 10.95 42.54 -4.09
N ALA A 852 11.75 43.14 -4.98
CA ALA A 852 12.97 42.52 -5.50
C ALA A 852 14.17 42.74 -4.58
N ASN A 853 14.13 43.75 -3.71
CA ASN A 853 15.27 44.21 -2.92
C ASN A 853 15.06 44.13 -1.40
N ASN A 854 13.84 43.88 -0.92
CA ASN A 854 13.55 43.83 0.51
C ASN A 854 13.65 42.41 1.11
N ALA A 855 13.59 42.33 2.44
CA ALA A 855 13.81 41.07 3.17
C ALA A 855 12.73 39.99 2.96
N THR A 856 11.64 40.29 2.23
CA THR A 856 10.54 39.35 1.96
C THR A 856 10.65 38.67 0.59
N THR A 857 11.69 39.00 -0.19
CA THR A 857 11.89 38.47 -1.54
C THR A 857 12.15 36.97 -1.53
N SER A 858 11.40 36.26 -2.38
CA SER A 858 11.71 34.91 -2.83
C SER A 858 11.51 34.82 -4.34
N VAL A 859 12.13 33.84 -4.98
CA VAL A 859 12.01 33.62 -6.43
C VAL A 859 11.48 32.21 -6.69
N GLN A 860 10.47 32.09 -7.55
CA GLN A 860 10.01 30.80 -8.06
C GLN A 860 9.56 30.90 -9.51
N GLU A 861 9.59 29.77 -10.22
CA GLU A 861 9.03 29.68 -11.56
C GLU A 861 7.50 29.53 -11.50
N PHE A 862 6.80 30.25 -12.38
CA PHE A 862 5.35 30.18 -12.52
C PHE A 862 4.97 29.67 -13.90
N LYS A 863 4.15 28.62 -13.95
CA LYS A 863 3.65 28.01 -15.18
C LYS A 863 2.36 28.69 -15.61
N SER A 864 2.30 29.14 -16.86
CA SER A 864 1.05 29.63 -17.45
C SER A 864 -0.02 28.52 -17.44
N GLY A 865 -1.27 28.90 -17.19
CA GLY A 865 -2.43 28.01 -17.10
C GLY A 865 -2.62 27.30 -15.75
N ARG A 866 -1.61 27.27 -14.86
CA ARG A 866 -1.70 26.67 -13.53
C ARG A 866 -2.33 27.62 -12.52
N TRP A 867 -3.31 27.13 -11.75
CA TRP A 867 -3.87 27.82 -10.58
C TRP A 867 -2.93 27.73 -9.39
N TYR A 868 -2.72 28.87 -8.73
CA TYR A 868 -1.93 29.03 -7.52
C TYR A 868 -2.81 29.55 -6.39
N ALA A 869 -2.79 28.86 -5.25
CA ALA A 869 -3.54 29.28 -4.06
C ALA A 869 -2.75 30.37 -3.32
N VAL A 870 -3.34 31.56 -3.21
CA VAL A 870 -2.75 32.73 -2.55
C VAL A 870 -3.54 33.02 -1.28
N ARG A 871 -2.87 33.07 -0.13
CA ARG A 871 -3.50 33.46 1.15
C ARG A 871 -2.65 34.47 1.89
N VAL A 872 -3.28 35.49 2.45
CA VAL A 872 -2.65 36.50 3.30
C VAL A 872 -3.39 36.56 4.64
N ARG A 873 -2.62 36.50 5.72
CA ARG A 873 -3.07 36.74 7.09
C ARG A 873 -2.50 38.06 7.59
N VAL A 874 -3.36 38.93 8.09
CA VAL A 874 -2.99 40.20 8.72
C VAL A 874 -3.45 40.18 10.16
N THR A 875 -2.51 40.36 11.09
CA THR A 875 -2.80 40.56 12.52
C THR A 875 -2.18 41.87 12.98
N ALA A 876 -2.55 42.34 14.17
CA ALA A 876 -1.92 43.48 14.84
C ALA A 876 -0.37 43.42 14.85
N GLU A 877 0.22 42.23 14.83
CA GLU A 877 1.67 42.03 14.98
C GLU A 877 2.41 41.72 13.67
N ARG A 878 1.76 41.02 12.72
CA ARG A 878 2.45 40.41 11.57
C ARG A 878 1.61 40.38 10.29
N ILE A 879 2.29 40.32 9.16
CA ILE A 879 1.75 39.97 7.85
C ILE A 879 2.37 38.63 7.45
N VAL A 880 1.54 37.62 7.20
CA VAL A 880 1.99 36.29 6.76
C VAL A 880 1.34 35.95 5.43
N CYS A 881 2.14 35.62 4.41
CA CYS A 881 1.64 35.24 3.09
C CYS A 881 1.98 33.78 2.77
N PHE A 882 1.04 33.10 2.15
CA PHE A 882 1.15 31.71 1.72
C PHE A 882 0.90 31.61 0.21
N LEU A 883 1.66 30.72 -0.42
CA LEU A 883 1.50 30.34 -1.82
C LEU A 883 1.50 28.82 -1.91
N ASP A 884 0.44 28.23 -2.45
CA ASP A 884 0.19 26.77 -2.49
C ASP A 884 0.35 26.10 -1.12
N GLY A 885 -0.16 26.76 -0.06
CA GLY A 885 -0.08 26.29 1.33
C GLY A 885 1.30 26.47 2.00
N ARG A 886 2.36 26.79 1.24
CA ARG A 886 3.68 27.11 1.78
C ARG A 886 3.73 28.57 2.24
N MET A 887 4.20 28.81 3.47
CA MET A 887 4.48 30.16 3.94
C MET A 887 5.68 30.73 3.16
N VAL A 888 5.48 31.88 2.50
CA VAL A 888 6.51 32.53 1.67
C VAL A 888 6.90 33.91 2.19
N VAL A 889 6.06 34.54 3.02
CA VAL A 889 6.39 35.79 3.72
C VAL A 889 5.97 35.64 5.18
N ASP A 890 6.84 36.10 6.09
CA ASP A 890 6.51 36.30 7.49
C ASP A 890 7.14 37.63 7.99
N GLN A 891 6.38 38.72 7.90
CA GLN A 891 6.85 40.07 8.19
C GLN A 891 6.25 40.59 9.51
N ARG A 892 7.10 40.79 10.52
CA ARG A 892 6.73 41.54 11.73
C ARG A 892 6.49 43.01 11.40
N ARG A 893 5.47 43.62 12.00
CA ARG A 893 5.10 45.02 11.74
C ARG A 893 5.88 46.02 12.58
N ALA A 894 6.26 45.66 13.80
CA ALA A 894 6.96 46.54 14.72
C ALA A 894 8.32 46.98 14.14
N GLY A 895 8.57 48.29 14.14
CA GLY A 895 9.84 48.88 13.68
C GLY A 895 10.05 48.87 12.17
N ARG A 896 9.00 48.61 11.37
CA ARG A 896 9.06 48.57 9.91
C ARG A 896 8.08 49.57 9.30
N THR A 897 8.49 50.21 8.21
CA THR A 897 7.63 51.05 7.37
C THR A 897 7.00 50.18 6.30
N ILE A 898 5.70 49.92 6.41
CA ILE A 898 4.93 49.12 5.46
C ILE A 898 4.22 50.08 4.51
N SER A 899 4.38 49.84 3.21
CA SER A 899 3.69 50.63 2.18
C SER A 899 3.46 49.79 0.92
N ILE A 900 3.10 50.46 -0.17
CA ILE A 900 2.95 49.88 -1.50
C ILE A 900 3.78 50.67 -2.51
N ARG A 901 4.10 50.09 -3.66
CA ARG A 901 4.62 50.89 -4.78
C ARG A 901 3.54 51.85 -5.28
N ASP A 902 3.93 53.07 -5.62
CA ASP A 902 2.99 54.09 -6.11
C ASP A 902 2.19 53.63 -7.33
N SER A 903 2.80 52.79 -8.17
CA SER A 903 2.15 52.24 -9.36
C SER A 903 0.91 51.41 -9.04
N VAL A 904 0.85 50.71 -7.90
CA VAL A 904 -0.31 49.89 -7.48
C VAL A 904 -1.28 50.64 -6.57
N ALA A 905 -1.09 51.95 -6.36
CA ALA A 905 -1.95 52.75 -5.50
C ALA A 905 -3.45 52.74 -5.87
N PRO A 906 -3.86 52.64 -7.15
CA PRO A 906 -5.27 52.47 -7.53
C PRO A 906 -5.97 51.22 -6.96
N SER A 907 -5.22 50.22 -6.46
CA SER A 907 -5.77 49.01 -5.83
C SER A 907 -6.14 49.17 -4.35
N LYS A 908 -6.04 50.37 -3.77
CA LYS A 908 -6.44 50.61 -2.36
C LYS A 908 -7.97 50.74 -2.22
N PRO A 909 -8.55 50.32 -1.06
CA PRO A 909 -7.89 49.73 0.10
C PRO A 909 -7.65 48.22 -0.03
N LEU A 910 -8.46 47.52 -0.81
CA LEU A 910 -8.31 46.11 -1.17
C LEU A 910 -8.46 45.98 -2.69
N GLY A 911 -7.50 45.35 -3.35
CA GLY A 911 -7.46 45.28 -4.80
C GLY A 911 -6.49 44.22 -5.32
N ILE A 912 -6.66 43.80 -6.56
CA ILE A 912 -5.79 42.81 -7.22
C ILE A 912 -5.39 43.37 -8.58
N ALA A 913 -4.08 43.48 -8.82
CA ALA A 913 -3.53 43.98 -10.06
C ALA A 913 -2.70 42.91 -10.80
N THR A 914 -2.56 43.08 -12.12
CA THR A 914 -1.63 42.38 -13.00
C THR A 914 -0.74 43.39 -13.71
N TYR A 915 0.49 43.01 -14.04
CA TYR A 915 1.43 43.83 -14.84
C TYR A 915 1.89 43.03 -16.05
N ALA A 916 1.78 43.60 -17.25
CA ALA A 916 2.20 42.96 -18.51
C ALA A 916 1.75 41.47 -18.64
N THR A 917 0.58 41.15 -18.08
CA THR A 917 0.09 39.79 -17.88
C THR A 917 -1.44 39.76 -17.88
N VAL A 918 -2.00 38.79 -18.60
CA VAL A 918 -3.40 38.38 -18.47
C VAL A 918 -3.51 37.44 -17.26
N GLY A 919 -4.29 37.84 -16.27
CA GLY A 919 -4.49 37.08 -15.03
C GLY A 919 -5.94 36.64 -14.87
N GLU A 920 -6.14 35.48 -14.24
CA GLU A 920 -7.46 35.03 -13.82
C GLU A 920 -7.50 34.72 -12.34
N LEU A 921 -8.63 35.05 -11.70
CA LEU A 921 -8.83 35.01 -10.25
C LEU A 921 -10.15 34.32 -9.92
N LYS A 922 -10.16 33.40 -8.96
CA LYS A 922 -11.40 32.78 -8.44
C LYS A 922 -11.32 32.48 -6.95
N ASN A 923 -12.45 32.10 -6.37
CA ASN A 923 -12.55 31.71 -4.96
C ASN A 923 -12.03 32.79 -3.99
N ILE A 924 -12.26 34.07 -4.31
CA ILE A 924 -11.85 35.19 -3.46
C ILE A 924 -12.76 35.25 -2.23
N ARG A 925 -12.20 35.05 -1.04
CA ARG A 925 -12.95 35.03 0.23
C ARG A 925 -12.09 35.48 1.40
N TRP A 926 -12.73 35.92 2.47
CA TRP A 926 -12.05 36.38 3.68
C TRP A 926 -12.71 35.86 4.95
N ARG A 927 -12.00 35.87 6.07
CA ARG A 927 -12.56 35.61 7.40
C ARG A 927 -11.86 36.43 8.48
N PRO A 928 -12.53 36.73 9.61
CA PRO A 928 -11.84 37.26 10.78
C PRO A 928 -10.91 36.20 11.41
N VAL A 929 -9.87 36.66 12.10
CA VAL A 929 -8.95 35.82 12.89
C VAL A 929 -9.07 36.23 14.36
N GLU A 930 -9.19 35.26 15.27
CA GLU A 930 -9.28 35.55 16.70
C GLU A 930 -7.95 36.03 17.27
N LYS A 931 -7.98 37.03 18.18
CA LYS A 931 -6.80 37.65 18.79
C LYS A 931 -5.86 36.68 19.53
N ALA A 932 -6.31 35.47 19.87
CA ALA A 932 -5.51 34.46 20.56
C ALA A 932 -4.45 33.77 19.68
N ASP A 933 -4.54 33.91 18.35
CA ASP A 933 -3.59 33.32 17.39
C ASP A 933 -2.28 34.13 17.20
N ALA A 934 -2.11 35.26 17.92
CA ALA A 934 -1.00 36.19 17.69
C ALA A 934 0.35 35.78 18.33
N ALA A 935 0.38 34.90 19.34
CA ALA A 935 1.54 34.77 20.24
C ALA A 935 2.40 33.50 20.09
N LYS A 936 2.46 32.83 18.93
CA LYS A 936 3.39 31.71 18.73
C LYS A 936 4.24 31.87 17.47
N PRO A 937 5.54 32.17 17.58
CA PRO A 937 6.45 32.08 16.45
C PRO A 937 6.63 30.59 16.10
N ARG A 938 6.42 30.24 14.82
CA ARG A 938 6.86 28.98 14.23
C ARG A 938 8.33 29.06 13.84
#